data_AF-A0A7S3HJN7-F1
#
_entry.id   AF-A0A7S3HJN7-F1
#
_cell.length_a   1.000
_cell.length_b   1.000
_cell.length_c   1.000
_cell.angle_alpha   90.00
_cell.angle_beta   90.00
_cell.angle_gamma   90.00
#
_symmetry.space_group_name_H-M   'P 1'
#
loop_
_entity.id
_entity.type
_entity.pdbx_description
1 polymer ?
#
loop_
_entity_poly.entity_id
_entity_poly.type
_entity_poly.pdbx_seq_one_letter_code
_entity_poly.pdbx_strand_id
1 'polypeptide(L)'
;MVELSKLKSIFGVTGHSKVNANNVDDILAAVDENLPLTEDNVKEAKYLAWQLNNIVADAALDTNAKTRRRIKRIMQRLGEAHVGVNFEEEYVEEPEPVAVVEKFDVVTAAQKLKEANTVSSIEHVLNGLVNPGPDSKTDEGWTALKTVLYQVLDDRTLTNKNIRRRISRLIFVLANESDLEKLNALKQSVVPPPVKKVVPVGAPIVRSKLDPRPAAPTPIAAVAVVPEPPKVVVVLKSFSQCLEELRAATSTAEVDAGIAAVSANSAGDAAVKQQVREKLESLALDDTLVSNTKIKRKVQRLIATLENAPAEVPVVALAAAASAAPVPESKKRSIAAISTAEEESNGNDVPSILKRLKTVHSAEELDAVLAKVDMRTIVPSTAAAGESAEAPEITCDPAMRRLLKKSIEQVLSQEDVSGSMNAKVRRRVTRITGILADADGDAGEAAVTNASATTTSKVQPALTIKPVTEVQKKVPYVLFVGNLSYDVTAAEIEEHLRSVAALEGPVKVRLRTDPHTKRCLGVAFVEVEGTRELHQCIAAGHHSNLHGRVINVEKSCGGRNKEQRGEKIASKRTEQQRRTQEAINTVLVQFEQKGVLHNTHKWGETLKDMLYAHSAASVTEIINNYAKLPKSEQKIHNLTKMLTSKQNSSFAGSSQGFEDSAMDFE
;
A
#
# COMPACT_ATOMS: atom_id res chain seq x y z
N MET A 1 8.86 30.27 -13.08
CA MET A 1 10.11 31.00 -12.79
C MET A 1 10.81 30.59 -11.49
N VAL A 2 10.15 30.55 -10.33
CA VAL A 2 10.81 30.12 -9.06
C VAL A 2 11.46 28.73 -9.18
N GLU A 3 10.76 27.76 -9.74
CA GLU A 3 11.29 26.42 -10.00
C GLU A 3 12.45 26.42 -11.01
N LEU A 4 12.46 27.36 -11.96
CA LEU A 4 13.55 27.54 -12.91
C LEU A 4 14.80 28.15 -12.25
N SER A 5 14.62 29.08 -11.32
CA SER A 5 15.72 29.60 -10.52
C SER A 5 16.31 28.53 -9.60
N LYS A 6 15.49 27.60 -9.09
CA LYS A 6 15.99 26.42 -8.36
C LYS A 6 16.80 25.49 -9.26
N LEU A 7 16.34 25.22 -10.49
CA LEU A 7 17.13 24.51 -11.50
C LEU A 7 18.46 25.22 -11.74
N LYS A 8 18.44 26.54 -11.96
CA LYS A 8 19.67 27.33 -12.14
C LYS A 8 20.59 27.27 -10.93
N SER A 9 20.06 27.30 -9.71
CA SER A 9 20.88 27.15 -8.49
C SER A 9 21.50 25.75 -8.36
N ILE A 10 20.83 24.74 -8.89
CA ILE A 10 21.33 23.36 -8.87
C ILE A 10 22.46 23.18 -9.92
N PHE A 11 22.33 23.81 -11.09
CA PHE A 11 23.28 23.66 -12.20
C PHE A 11 24.35 24.76 -12.25
N GLY A 12 24.11 25.93 -11.66
CA GLY A 12 24.97 27.12 -11.71
C GLY A 12 26.03 27.18 -10.60
N VAL A 13 26.01 26.26 -9.63
CA VAL A 13 27.15 26.07 -8.74
C VAL A 13 28.20 25.28 -9.53
N THR A 14 29.16 26.00 -10.11
CA THR A 14 30.25 25.53 -10.97
C THR A 14 31.25 24.57 -10.29
N GLY A 15 30.85 23.87 -9.23
CA GLY A 15 31.63 22.83 -8.58
C GLY A 15 30.90 21.50 -8.68
N HIS A 16 31.62 20.44 -9.07
CA HIS A 16 31.22 19.04 -9.29
C HIS A 16 30.57 18.31 -8.08
N SER A 17 29.82 19.00 -7.23
CA SER A 17 28.99 18.37 -6.22
C SER A 17 27.88 17.56 -6.91
N LYS A 18 27.80 16.28 -6.57
CA LYS A 18 26.79 15.34 -7.08
C LYS A 18 25.40 15.91 -6.79
N VAL A 19 24.78 16.52 -7.79
CA VAL A 19 23.39 16.94 -7.73
C VAL A 19 22.54 15.70 -7.47
N ASN A 20 21.73 15.75 -6.41
CA ASN A 20 20.80 14.67 -6.09
C ASN A 20 19.76 14.56 -7.22
N ALA A 21 19.85 13.51 -8.04
CA ALA A 21 18.99 13.28 -9.20
C ALA A 21 17.49 13.30 -8.87
N ASN A 22 17.11 13.01 -7.62
CA ASN A 22 15.72 13.07 -7.18
C ASN A 22 15.17 14.51 -7.17
N ASN A 23 16.00 15.49 -6.80
CA ASN A 23 15.56 16.90 -6.78
C ASN A 23 15.27 17.43 -8.19
N VAL A 24 16.04 16.99 -9.20
CA VAL A 24 15.83 17.40 -10.60
C VAL A 24 14.52 16.85 -11.14
N ASP A 25 14.18 15.58 -10.86
CA ASP A 25 12.93 14.98 -11.33
C ASP A 25 11.70 15.63 -10.67
N ASP A 26 11.79 16.00 -9.39
CA ASP A 26 10.71 16.69 -8.66
C ASP A 26 10.48 18.11 -9.20
N ILE A 27 11.55 18.86 -9.48
CA ILE A 27 11.42 20.19 -10.07
C ILE A 27 10.85 20.12 -11.49
N LEU A 28 11.32 19.17 -12.30
CA LEU A 28 10.75 18.96 -13.64
C LEU A 28 9.28 18.51 -13.58
N ALA A 29 8.87 17.75 -12.55
CA ALA A 29 7.46 17.43 -12.34
C ALA A 29 6.64 18.70 -12.07
N ALA A 30 7.13 19.58 -11.20
CA ALA A 30 6.47 20.85 -10.91
C ALA A 30 6.39 21.76 -12.15
N VAL A 31 7.43 21.79 -12.99
CA VAL A 31 7.40 22.53 -14.26
C VAL A 31 6.35 21.94 -15.22
N ASP A 32 6.29 20.61 -15.38
CA ASP A 32 5.31 19.93 -16.24
C ASP A 32 3.86 20.20 -15.78
N GLU A 33 3.62 20.27 -14.47
CA GLU A 33 2.31 20.58 -13.89
C GLU A 33 1.85 22.03 -14.15
N ASN A 34 2.79 22.97 -14.31
CA ASN A 34 2.49 24.39 -14.54
C ASN A 34 2.38 24.78 -16.02
N LEU A 35 2.48 23.82 -16.95
CA LEU A 35 2.25 24.04 -18.39
C LEU A 35 0.76 23.87 -18.74
N PRO A 36 0.23 24.61 -19.73
CA PRO A 36 0.93 25.56 -20.61
C PRO A 36 1.17 26.93 -19.94
N LEU A 37 2.24 27.62 -20.35
CA LEU A 37 2.43 29.03 -20.01
C LEU A 37 1.40 29.87 -20.79
N THR A 38 0.99 31.01 -20.25
CA THR A 38 0.10 31.96 -20.95
C THR A 38 0.79 32.50 -22.20
N GLU A 39 0.02 32.85 -23.24
CA GLU A 39 0.54 33.31 -24.54
C GLU A 39 1.51 34.49 -24.41
N ASP A 40 1.32 35.35 -23.39
CA ASP A 40 2.19 36.51 -23.12
C ASP A 40 3.61 36.15 -22.65
N ASN A 41 3.85 34.90 -22.20
CA ASN A 41 5.11 34.48 -21.56
C ASN A 41 6.10 33.83 -22.56
N VAL A 42 6.18 34.35 -23.79
CA VAL A 42 7.03 33.80 -24.85
C VAL A 42 8.52 33.82 -24.44
N LYS A 43 8.95 34.88 -23.75
CA LYS A 43 10.35 35.02 -23.30
C LYS A 43 10.71 33.94 -22.28
N GLU A 44 9.85 33.70 -21.30
CA GLU A 44 10.04 32.67 -20.28
C GLU A 44 10.00 31.26 -20.88
N ALA A 45 9.12 31.03 -21.86
CA ALA A 45 9.05 29.77 -22.59
C ALA A 45 10.35 29.49 -23.36
N LYS A 46 10.90 30.49 -24.07
CA LYS A 46 12.20 30.38 -24.76
C LYS A 46 13.34 30.11 -23.76
N TYR A 47 13.40 30.84 -22.66
CA TYR A 47 14.40 30.64 -21.62
C TYR A 47 14.33 29.24 -20.99
N LEU A 48 13.12 28.74 -20.69
CA LEU A 48 12.90 27.40 -20.18
C LEU A 48 13.37 26.33 -21.17
N ALA A 49 13.03 26.47 -22.45
CA ALA A 49 13.47 25.53 -23.49
C ALA A 49 15.00 25.53 -23.62
N TRP A 50 15.63 26.70 -23.60
CA TRP A 50 17.08 26.85 -23.63
C TRP A 50 17.77 26.15 -22.44
N GLN A 51 17.29 26.38 -21.21
CA GLN A 51 17.80 25.69 -20.01
C GLN A 51 17.66 24.17 -20.08
N LEU A 52 16.51 23.69 -20.55
CA LEU A 52 16.26 22.26 -20.71
C LEU A 52 17.16 21.61 -21.76
N ASN A 53 17.43 22.31 -22.86
CA ASN A 53 18.38 21.86 -23.88
C ASN A 53 19.80 21.76 -23.32
N ASN A 54 20.24 22.72 -22.49
CA ASN A 54 21.54 22.65 -21.84
C ASN A 54 21.67 21.44 -20.89
N ILE A 55 20.62 21.14 -20.12
CA ILE A 55 20.60 19.96 -19.23
C ILE A 55 20.67 18.65 -20.03
N VAL A 56 20.09 18.62 -21.24
CA VAL A 56 20.13 17.44 -22.12
C VAL A 56 21.47 17.32 -22.86
N ALA A 57 22.10 18.45 -23.20
CA ALA A 57 23.38 18.50 -23.90
C ALA A 57 24.57 18.19 -22.98
N ASP A 58 24.46 18.44 -21.68
CA ASP A 58 25.51 18.11 -20.72
C ASP A 58 25.64 16.58 -20.55
N ALA A 59 26.57 15.99 -21.30
CA ALA A 59 26.88 14.57 -21.27
C ALA A 59 27.40 14.09 -19.90
N ALA A 60 27.86 14.98 -19.02
CA ALA A 60 28.36 14.63 -17.70
C ALA A 60 27.22 14.32 -16.71
N LEU A 61 26.02 14.87 -16.93
CA LEU A 61 24.83 14.39 -16.27
C LEU A 61 24.36 13.14 -16.99
N ASP A 62 24.68 11.97 -16.44
CA ASP A 62 24.02 10.70 -16.78
C ASP A 62 22.55 10.77 -16.31
N THR A 63 21.78 11.61 -17.02
CA THR A 63 20.39 11.91 -16.72
C THR A 63 19.60 10.62 -16.83
N ASN A 64 18.82 10.29 -15.81
CA ASN A 64 17.98 9.11 -15.86
C ASN A 64 17.10 9.15 -17.13
N ALA A 65 16.94 8.02 -17.84
CA ALA A 65 16.09 7.94 -19.02
C ALA A 65 14.67 8.49 -18.78
N LYS A 66 14.18 8.41 -17.53
CA LYS A 66 12.94 9.03 -17.09
C LYS A 66 12.99 10.57 -17.17
N THR A 67 14.05 11.18 -16.66
CA THR A 67 14.30 12.64 -16.71
C THR A 67 14.34 13.12 -18.16
N ARG A 68 15.10 12.46 -19.04
CA ARG A 68 15.15 12.80 -20.48
C ARG A 68 13.77 12.75 -21.15
N ARG A 69 12.97 11.71 -20.86
CA ARG A 69 11.60 11.60 -21.39
C ARG A 69 10.70 12.73 -20.88
N ARG A 70 10.85 13.13 -19.62
CA ARG A 70 10.09 14.24 -19.04
C ARG A 70 10.49 15.57 -19.66
N ILE A 71 11.79 15.83 -19.86
CA ILE A 71 12.28 17.03 -20.55
C ILE A 71 11.72 17.10 -21.97
N LYS A 72 11.78 16.01 -22.75
CA LYS A 72 11.19 15.95 -24.10
C LYS A 72 9.69 16.26 -24.11
N ARG A 73 8.94 15.75 -23.13
CA ARG A 73 7.51 16.03 -22.99
C ARG A 73 7.25 17.51 -22.69
N ILE A 74 8.03 18.11 -21.79
CA ILE A 74 7.91 19.54 -21.46
C ILE A 74 8.19 20.39 -22.70
N MET A 75 9.26 20.09 -23.45
CA MET A 75 9.58 20.78 -24.69
C MET A 75 8.47 20.65 -25.74
N GLN A 76 7.90 19.46 -25.90
CA GLN A 76 6.77 19.24 -26.80
C GLN A 76 5.57 20.11 -26.41
N ARG A 77 5.20 20.14 -25.12
CA ARG A 77 4.07 20.95 -24.63
C ARG A 77 4.32 22.45 -24.78
N LEU A 78 5.57 22.91 -24.66
CA LEU A 78 5.94 24.30 -24.95
C LEU A 78 5.77 24.63 -26.44
N GLY A 79 6.17 23.73 -27.33
CA GLY A 79 5.96 23.87 -28.78
C GLY A 79 4.48 23.93 -29.17
N GLU A 80 3.64 23.10 -28.53
CA GLU A 80 2.19 23.10 -28.73
C GLU A 80 1.53 24.38 -28.19
N ALA A 81 2.01 24.94 -27.07
CA ALA A 81 1.44 26.14 -26.47
C ALA A 81 1.83 27.44 -27.18
N HIS A 82 3.01 27.48 -27.82
CA HIS A 82 3.53 28.67 -28.48
C HIS A 82 3.86 28.39 -29.96
N VAL A 83 2.81 28.18 -30.76
CA VAL A 83 2.95 27.90 -32.19
C VAL A 83 3.67 29.05 -32.89
N GLY A 84 4.71 28.73 -33.67
CA GLY A 84 5.50 29.72 -34.42
C GLY A 84 6.71 30.29 -33.66
N VAL A 85 6.92 29.91 -32.41
CA VAL A 85 8.13 30.28 -31.66
C VAL A 85 9.25 29.27 -31.95
N ASN A 86 10.38 29.75 -32.48
CA ASN A 86 11.57 28.93 -32.63
C ASN A 86 12.29 28.79 -31.28
N PHE A 87 12.35 27.57 -30.76
CA PHE A 87 13.02 27.23 -29.48
C PHE A 87 14.47 26.77 -29.65
N GLU A 88 14.97 26.65 -30.88
CA GLU A 88 16.37 26.29 -31.18
C GLU A 88 17.29 27.51 -31.26
N GLU A 89 16.74 28.72 -31.35
CA GLU A 89 17.51 29.95 -31.42
C GLU A 89 18.20 30.24 -30.07
N GLU A 90 19.49 30.59 -30.12
CA GLU A 90 20.27 30.90 -28.92
C GLU A 90 19.64 32.08 -28.17
N TYR A 91 19.28 31.86 -26.91
CA TYR A 91 18.59 32.85 -26.11
C TYR A 91 19.61 33.78 -25.45
N VAL A 92 19.82 34.98 -26.03
CA VAL A 92 20.86 35.93 -25.63
C VAL A 92 20.43 36.88 -24.49
N GLU A 93 19.13 37.16 -24.35
CA GLU A 93 18.61 38.08 -23.32
C GLU A 93 18.21 37.36 -22.05
N GLU A 94 19.12 37.22 -21.07
CA GLU A 94 18.76 36.69 -19.75
C GLU A 94 17.49 37.41 -19.22
N PRO A 95 16.42 36.68 -18.85
CA PRO A 95 15.17 37.33 -18.44
C PRO A 95 15.48 38.23 -17.26
N GLU A 96 14.91 39.45 -17.26
CA GLU A 96 15.06 40.36 -16.14
C GLU A 96 14.79 39.59 -14.84
N PRO A 97 15.66 39.73 -13.83
CA PRO A 97 15.53 38.96 -12.61
C PRO A 97 14.12 39.17 -12.09
N VAL A 98 13.34 38.08 -12.09
CA VAL A 98 11.94 38.11 -11.65
C VAL A 98 11.90 38.85 -10.34
N ALA A 99 11.14 39.95 -10.31
CA ALA A 99 11.04 40.85 -9.17
C ALA A 99 11.04 40.00 -7.90
N VAL A 100 12.05 40.22 -7.06
CA VAL A 100 12.26 39.46 -5.82
C VAL A 100 10.90 39.36 -5.14
N VAL A 101 10.40 38.12 -4.99
CA VAL A 101 9.09 37.89 -4.39
C VAL A 101 9.10 38.59 -3.05
N GLU A 102 8.32 39.66 -2.95
CA GLU A 102 8.27 40.51 -1.76
C GLU A 102 7.86 39.61 -0.60
N LYS A 103 8.74 39.43 0.39
CA LYS A 103 8.44 38.61 1.56
C LYS A 103 7.49 39.40 2.44
N PHE A 104 6.31 38.84 2.70
CA PHE A 104 5.32 39.48 3.54
C PHE A 104 5.46 38.98 4.97
N ASP A 105 5.53 39.93 5.91
CA ASP A 105 5.22 39.63 7.31
C ASP A 105 3.75 39.19 7.42
N VAL A 106 3.44 38.37 8.42
CA VAL A 106 2.14 37.70 8.59
C VAL A 106 1.00 38.74 8.65
N VAL A 107 1.22 39.84 9.36
CA VAL A 107 0.25 40.93 9.51
C VAL A 107 0.04 41.65 8.17
N THR A 108 1.13 41.95 7.47
CA THR A 108 1.07 42.57 6.14
C THR A 108 0.40 41.64 5.12
N ALA A 109 0.67 40.34 5.16
CA ALA A 109 0.03 39.36 4.29
C ALA A 109 -1.47 39.27 4.56
N ALA A 110 -1.90 39.29 5.82
CA ALA A 110 -3.31 39.31 6.18
C ALA A 110 -4.01 40.57 5.66
N GLN A 111 -3.36 41.74 5.75
CA GLN A 111 -3.89 43.00 5.23
C GLN A 111 -3.97 42.99 3.69
N LYS A 112 -2.89 42.60 3.00
CA LYS A 112 -2.87 42.51 1.53
C LYS A 112 -3.87 41.47 1.00
N LEU A 113 -4.11 40.36 1.72
CA LEU A 113 -5.15 39.38 1.36
C LEU A 113 -6.56 39.94 1.49
N LYS A 114 -6.84 40.83 2.44
CA LYS A 114 -8.15 41.51 2.54
C LYS A 114 -8.40 42.47 1.38
N GLU A 115 -7.33 43.13 0.91
CA GLU A 115 -7.39 44.08 -0.20
C GLU A 115 -7.37 43.39 -1.58
N ALA A 116 -6.93 42.14 -1.63
CA ALA A 116 -6.80 41.37 -2.87
C ALA A 116 -8.18 40.95 -3.42
N ASN A 117 -8.62 41.65 -4.47
CA ASN A 117 -9.85 41.36 -5.21
C ASN A 117 -9.61 40.53 -6.50
N THR A 118 -8.36 40.27 -6.88
CA THR A 118 -8.02 39.45 -8.05
C THR A 118 -7.30 38.16 -7.65
N VAL A 119 -7.48 37.12 -8.48
CA VAL A 119 -6.83 35.82 -8.32
C VAL A 119 -5.30 35.96 -8.28
N SER A 120 -4.74 36.83 -9.13
CA SER A 120 -3.30 37.10 -9.21
C SER A 120 -2.78 37.79 -7.96
N SER A 121 -3.53 38.75 -7.39
CA SER A 121 -3.15 39.41 -6.13
C SER A 121 -3.14 38.42 -4.96
N ILE A 122 -4.13 37.53 -4.87
CA ILE A 122 -4.19 36.49 -3.83
C ILE A 122 -2.98 35.55 -3.96
N GLU A 123 -2.68 35.11 -5.19
CA GLU A 123 -1.54 34.22 -5.44
C GLU A 123 -0.19 34.88 -5.11
N HIS A 124 -0.04 36.16 -5.44
CA HIS A 124 1.16 36.93 -5.11
C HIS A 124 1.39 36.98 -3.59
N VAL A 125 0.35 37.28 -2.80
CA VAL A 125 0.47 37.31 -1.33
C VAL A 125 0.76 35.92 -0.75
N LEU A 126 0.11 34.87 -1.26
CA LEU A 126 0.37 33.49 -0.82
C LEU A 126 1.78 33.00 -1.15
N ASN A 127 2.42 33.53 -2.21
CA ASN A 127 3.79 33.23 -2.58
C ASN A 127 4.83 33.97 -1.73
N GLY A 128 4.50 35.18 -1.27
CA GLY A 128 5.35 35.97 -0.38
C GLY A 128 5.27 35.57 1.10
N LEU A 129 4.31 34.71 1.47
CA LEU A 129 4.12 34.27 2.86
C LEU A 129 5.28 33.36 3.31
N VAL A 130 5.97 33.75 4.39
CA VAL A 130 7.01 32.93 5.03
C VAL A 130 6.33 31.75 5.75
N ASN A 131 6.90 30.54 5.63
CA ASN A 131 6.32 29.35 6.28
C ASN A 131 6.26 29.52 7.81
N PRO A 132 5.14 29.17 8.46
CA PRO A 132 5.02 29.26 9.92
C PRO A 132 6.04 28.35 10.60
N GLY A 133 6.72 28.87 11.63
CA GLY A 133 7.52 28.06 12.55
C GLY A 133 6.63 27.24 13.50
N PRO A 134 7.17 26.20 14.16
CA PRO A 134 6.38 25.34 15.05
C PRO A 134 5.73 26.09 16.22
N ASP A 135 6.34 27.18 16.67
CA ASP A 135 5.89 27.98 17.82
C ASP A 135 4.86 29.06 17.43
N SER A 136 4.53 29.21 16.14
CA SER A 136 3.75 30.33 15.64
C SER A 136 2.23 30.13 15.75
N LYS A 137 1.76 29.05 16.37
CA LYS A 137 0.33 28.71 16.49
C LYS A 137 -0.42 29.61 17.46
N THR A 138 0.26 30.18 18.45
CA THR A 138 -0.34 31.05 19.49
C THR A 138 -0.24 32.54 19.18
N ASP A 139 0.44 32.90 18.10
CA ASP A 139 0.65 34.29 17.73
C ASP A 139 -0.63 34.88 17.11
N GLU A 140 -1.02 36.06 17.59
CA GLU A 140 -2.20 36.81 17.16
C GLU A 140 -2.16 37.09 15.65
N GLY A 141 -0.96 37.31 15.09
CA GLY A 141 -0.77 37.53 13.65
C GLY A 141 -1.25 36.35 12.81
N TRP A 142 -0.94 35.12 13.24
CA TRP A 142 -1.35 33.90 12.53
C TRP A 142 -2.84 33.62 12.68
N THR A 143 -3.43 33.97 13.82
CA THR A 143 -4.88 33.89 14.05
C THR A 143 -5.65 34.86 13.15
N ALA A 144 -5.13 36.09 12.99
CA ALA A 144 -5.67 37.09 12.07
C ALA A 144 -5.57 36.62 10.61
N LEU A 145 -4.41 36.12 10.17
CA LEU A 145 -4.21 35.58 8.83
C LEU A 145 -5.18 34.42 8.55
N LYS A 146 -5.32 33.49 9.49
CA LYS A 146 -6.22 32.35 9.37
C LYS A 146 -7.68 32.79 9.19
N THR A 147 -8.12 33.81 9.93
CA THR A 147 -9.47 34.38 9.77
C THR A 147 -9.68 34.94 8.36
N VAL A 148 -8.69 35.66 7.83
CA VAL A 148 -8.72 36.17 6.45
C VAL A 148 -8.73 35.03 5.43
N LEU A 149 -7.95 33.97 5.64
CA LEU A 149 -7.94 32.80 4.74
C LEU A 149 -9.29 32.08 4.69
N TYR A 150 -10.03 31.98 5.80
CA TYR A 150 -11.40 31.47 5.79
C TYR A 150 -12.34 32.39 5.00
N GLN A 151 -12.25 33.71 5.16
CA GLN A 151 -13.06 34.67 4.40
C GLN A 151 -12.80 34.57 2.89
N VAL A 152 -11.53 34.46 2.47
CA VAL A 152 -11.14 34.28 1.07
C VAL A 152 -11.61 32.92 0.52
N LEU A 153 -11.64 31.88 1.35
CA LEU A 153 -12.13 30.56 0.94
C LEU A 153 -13.67 30.54 0.76
N ASP A 154 -14.39 31.28 1.60
CA ASP A 154 -15.85 31.41 1.57
C ASP A 154 -16.35 32.24 0.39
N ASP A 155 -15.50 33.12 -0.15
CA ASP A 155 -15.82 33.86 -1.37
C ASP A 155 -16.06 32.92 -2.55
N ARG A 156 -17.28 32.96 -3.08
CA ARG A 156 -17.73 32.14 -4.21
C ARG A 156 -17.12 32.60 -5.54
N THR A 157 -16.57 33.81 -5.60
CA THR A 157 -15.91 34.34 -6.80
C THR A 157 -14.56 33.68 -7.06
N LEU A 158 -13.94 33.07 -6.04
CA LEU A 158 -12.68 32.34 -6.17
C LEU A 158 -12.89 30.96 -6.82
N THR A 159 -12.92 30.93 -8.16
CA THR A 159 -13.15 29.72 -8.96
C THR A 159 -11.93 28.82 -9.08
N ASN A 160 -10.71 29.33 -8.82
CA ASN A 160 -9.47 28.59 -9.00
C ASN A 160 -9.29 27.49 -7.93
N LYS A 161 -9.41 26.22 -8.36
CA LYS A 161 -9.30 25.03 -7.49
C LYS A 161 -7.93 24.89 -6.83
N ASN A 162 -6.85 25.33 -7.47
CA ASN A 162 -5.49 25.19 -6.94
C ASN A 162 -5.25 26.15 -5.78
N ILE A 163 -5.68 27.41 -5.93
CA ILE A 163 -5.59 28.41 -4.86
C ILE A 163 -6.45 27.99 -3.67
N ARG A 164 -7.70 27.54 -3.89
CA ARG A 164 -8.56 27.01 -2.81
C ARG A 164 -7.92 25.82 -2.08
N ARG A 165 -7.28 24.89 -2.80
CA ARG A 165 -6.54 23.76 -2.20
C ARG A 165 -5.34 24.24 -1.37
N ARG A 166 -4.59 25.22 -1.88
CA ARG A 166 -3.43 25.80 -1.17
C ARG A 166 -3.86 26.52 0.10
N ILE A 167 -4.90 27.36 0.03
CA ILE A 167 -5.51 28.02 1.19
C ILE A 167 -5.98 26.98 2.22
N SER A 168 -6.68 25.93 1.76
CA SER A 168 -7.14 24.85 2.66
C SER A 168 -5.98 24.13 3.37
N ARG A 169 -4.86 23.89 2.68
CA ARG A 169 -3.66 23.29 3.27
C ARG A 169 -3.02 24.23 4.30
N LEU A 170 -2.92 25.52 4.00
CA LEU A 170 -2.41 26.52 4.95
C LEU A 170 -3.28 26.60 6.19
N ILE A 171 -4.61 26.65 6.02
CA ILE A 171 -5.56 26.58 7.13
C ILE A 171 -5.34 25.31 7.97
N PHE A 172 -5.16 24.14 7.33
CA PHE A 172 -4.90 22.88 8.02
C PHE A 172 -3.59 22.89 8.84
N VAL A 173 -2.52 23.47 8.30
CA VAL A 173 -1.24 23.62 9.01
C VAL A 173 -1.39 24.55 10.22
N LEU A 174 -2.23 25.58 10.10
CA LEU A 174 -2.54 26.55 11.15
C LEU A 174 -3.69 26.11 12.08
N ALA A 175 -4.33 24.97 11.83
CA ALA A 175 -5.53 24.53 12.54
C ALA A 175 -5.21 23.84 13.86
N ASN A 176 -5.97 24.19 14.90
CA ASN A 176 -6.18 23.34 16.06
C ASN A 176 -7.37 22.39 15.77
N GLU A 177 -7.65 21.44 16.65
CA GLU A 177 -8.68 20.41 16.43
C GLU A 177 -10.08 20.99 16.13
N SER A 178 -10.47 22.07 16.80
CA SER A 178 -11.74 22.78 16.57
C SER A 178 -11.85 23.46 15.19
N ASP A 179 -10.72 23.78 14.56
CA ASP A 179 -10.71 24.43 13.24
C ASP A 179 -10.86 23.43 12.09
N LEU A 180 -10.50 22.17 12.32
CA LEU A 180 -10.75 21.08 11.40
C LEU A 180 -12.25 20.81 11.26
N GLU A 181 -13.02 20.96 12.34
CA GLU A 181 -14.47 20.85 12.34
C GLU A 181 -15.11 21.95 11.49
N LYS A 182 -14.68 23.21 11.64
CA LYS A 182 -15.13 24.33 10.80
C LYS A 182 -14.82 24.11 9.32
N LEU A 183 -13.62 23.60 9.01
CA LEU A 183 -13.22 23.29 7.63
C LEU A 183 -14.11 22.17 7.03
N ASN A 184 -14.48 21.17 7.82
CA ASN A 184 -15.37 20.10 7.38
C ASN A 184 -16.81 20.58 7.19
N ALA A 185 -17.31 21.47 8.05
CA ALA A 185 -18.61 22.10 7.89
C ALA A 185 -18.69 22.94 6.60
N LEU A 186 -17.64 23.71 6.29
CA LEU A 186 -17.54 24.47 5.03
C LEU A 186 -17.51 23.58 3.79
N LYS A 187 -16.87 22.41 3.85
CA LYS A 187 -16.91 21.44 2.76
C LYS A 187 -18.32 20.85 2.56
N GLN A 188 -19.08 20.69 3.64
CA GLN A 188 -20.43 20.15 3.61
C GLN A 188 -21.48 21.17 3.14
N SER A 189 -21.24 22.48 3.33
CA SER A 189 -22.19 23.54 2.94
C SER A 189 -22.21 23.84 1.43
N VAL A 190 -21.27 23.28 0.65
CA VAL A 190 -21.26 23.39 -0.82
C VAL A 190 -22.30 22.42 -1.41
N VAL A 191 -23.56 22.79 -1.30
CA VAL A 191 -24.66 22.13 -2.02
C VAL A 191 -24.55 22.51 -3.50
N PRO A 192 -24.44 21.56 -4.44
CA PRO A 192 -24.42 21.88 -5.86
C PRO A 192 -25.72 22.60 -6.26
N PRO A 193 -25.67 23.65 -7.09
CA PRO A 193 -26.88 24.34 -7.52
C PRO A 193 -27.81 23.34 -8.21
N PRO A 194 -29.13 23.43 -7.99
CA PRO A 194 -30.08 22.51 -8.59
C PRO A 194 -29.99 22.61 -10.11
N VAL A 195 -29.67 21.49 -10.75
CA VAL A 195 -29.63 21.35 -12.20
C VAL A 195 -31.04 21.61 -12.72
N LYS A 196 -31.27 22.77 -13.33
CA LYS A 196 -32.52 23.08 -14.03
C LYS A 196 -32.67 22.08 -15.17
N LYS A 197 -33.58 21.12 -15.01
CA LYS A 197 -34.01 20.23 -16.09
C LYS A 197 -34.61 21.08 -17.21
N VAL A 198 -33.95 21.07 -18.36
CA VAL A 198 -34.46 21.60 -19.62
C VAL A 198 -35.63 20.70 -20.04
N VAL A 199 -36.84 21.26 -20.04
CA VAL A 199 -38.04 20.63 -20.61
C VAL A 199 -38.11 21.01 -22.10
N PRO A 200 -38.30 20.07 -23.04
CA PRO A 200 -38.48 20.40 -24.44
C PRO A 200 -39.90 20.95 -24.70
N VAL A 201 -39.93 21.99 -25.53
CA VAL A 201 -41.11 22.72 -26.02
C VAL A 201 -41.79 21.95 -27.14
N GLY A 202 -43.13 21.89 -27.13
CA GLY A 202 -43.92 21.31 -28.23
C GLY A 202 -45.47 21.34 -28.11
N ALA A 203 -46.07 22.52 -27.90
CA ALA A 203 -47.35 23.05 -28.44
C ALA A 203 -48.69 22.20 -28.40
N PRO A 204 -49.88 22.72 -28.81
CA PRO A 204 -50.88 23.25 -27.86
C PRO A 204 -52.35 22.78 -28.08
N ILE A 205 -53.16 22.57 -27.02
CA ILE A 205 -54.64 22.54 -27.14
C ILE A 205 -55.33 23.19 -25.91
N VAL A 206 -55.77 24.44 -26.11
CA VAL A 206 -57.13 25.02 -25.94
C VAL A 206 -58.08 24.51 -24.83
N ARG A 207 -58.42 25.44 -23.90
CA ARG A 207 -59.72 25.71 -23.18
C ARG A 207 -60.32 24.57 -22.31
N SER A 208 -61.00 24.77 -21.18
CA SER A 208 -61.45 25.93 -20.38
C SER A 208 -62.20 25.39 -19.13
N LYS A 209 -62.17 26.14 -18.02
CA LYS A 209 -63.29 26.40 -17.07
C LYS A 209 -63.97 25.21 -16.33
N LEU A 210 -63.86 25.16 -14.99
CA LEU A 210 -64.86 25.56 -13.96
C LEU A 210 -64.62 24.83 -12.61
N ASP A 211 -64.71 25.56 -11.49
CA ASP A 211 -64.79 25.08 -10.08
C ASP A 211 -66.17 24.40 -9.77
N PRO A 212 -66.54 23.97 -8.52
CA PRO A 212 -65.81 23.68 -7.26
C PRO A 212 -66.19 22.31 -6.57
N ARG A 213 -65.52 22.02 -5.43
CA ARG A 213 -65.82 21.14 -4.23
C ARG A 213 -67.32 20.75 -3.97
N PRO A 214 -67.71 19.83 -3.02
CA PRO A 214 -66.94 18.99 -2.05
C PRO A 214 -67.50 17.55 -1.73
N ALA A 215 -66.76 16.84 -0.83
CA ALA A 215 -67.19 15.88 0.22
C ALA A 215 -67.70 14.45 -0.12
N ALA A 216 -66.96 13.42 0.36
CA ALA A 216 -67.36 12.42 1.38
C ALA A 216 -66.48 11.13 1.30
N PRO A 217 -66.37 10.33 2.39
CA PRO A 217 -65.32 9.31 2.56
C PRO A 217 -65.79 7.84 2.42
N THR A 218 -64.80 6.91 2.46
CA THR A 218 -64.84 5.43 2.61
C THR A 218 -64.86 4.58 1.31
N PRO A 219 -64.44 3.29 1.31
CA PRO A 219 -63.74 2.49 2.33
C PRO A 219 -62.45 1.79 1.83
N ILE A 220 -61.77 1.16 2.79
CA ILE A 220 -60.62 0.27 2.69
C ILE A 220 -60.84 -0.82 1.62
N ALA A 221 -59.92 -0.93 0.66
CA ALA A 221 -59.87 -2.03 -0.30
C ALA A 221 -58.47 -2.64 -0.37
N ALA A 222 -58.44 -3.94 -0.09
CA ALA A 222 -57.51 -4.99 -0.52
C ALA A 222 -56.03 -4.64 -0.75
N VAL A 223 -55.19 -5.21 0.13
CA VAL A 223 -53.75 -5.42 -0.04
C VAL A 223 -53.50 -6.12 -1.38
N ALA A 224 -52.90 -5.38 -2.32
CA ALA A 224 -52.39 -5.92 -3.57
C ALA A 224 -51.16 -6.79 -3.30
N VAL A 225 -51.22 -8.03 -3.76
CA VAL A 225 -50.09 -8.97 -3.81
C VAL A 225 -49.01 -8.37 -4.70
N VAL A 226 -47.85 -8.07 -4.10
CA VAL A 226 -46.63 -7.68 -4.80
C VAL A 226 -46.06 -8.93 -5.48
N PRO A 227 -45.93 -8.97 -6.82
CA PRO A 227 -45.30 -10.11 -7.49
C PRO A 227 -43.79 -10.13 -7.19
N GLU A 228 -43.28 -11.29 -6.78
CA GLU A 228 -41.85 -11.55 -6.60
C GLU A 228 -41.07 -11.22 -7.89
N PRO A 229 -39.87 -10.60 -7.79
CA PRO A 229 -39.04 -10.35 -8.96
C PRO A 229 -38.57 -11.68 -9.56
N PRO A 230 -38.63 -11.85 -10.90
CA PRO A 230 -38.20 -13.10 -11.54
C PRO A 230 -36.71 -13.34 -11.32
N LYS A 231 -36.36 -14.56 -10.91
CA LYS A 231 -34.98 -15.05 -10.81
C LYS A 231 -34.27 -14.86 -12.16
N VAL A 232 -33.26 -14.01 -12.18
CA VAL A 232 -32.42 -13.79 -13.38
C VAL A 232 -31.49 -14.99 -13.55
N VAL A 233 -31.89 -15.92 -14.41
CA VAL A 233 -31.02 -16.99 -14.88
C VAL A 233 -30.01 -16.36 -15.84
N VAL A 234 -28.73 -16.33 -15.45
CA VAL A 234 -27.64 -15.89 -16.33
C VAL A 234 -27.41 -16.98 -17.37
N VAL A 235 -28.05 -16.82 -18.53
CA VAL A 235 -27.84 -17.71 -19.68
C VAL A 235 -26.47 -17.37 -20.29
N LEU A 236 -25.51 -18.31 -20.18
CA LEU A 236 -24.21 -18.19 -20.83
C LEU A 236 -24.43 -18.24 -22.36
N LYS A 237 -24.04 -17.17 -23.06
CA LYS A 237 -24.12 -17.09 -24.53
C LYS A 237 -23.15 -18.07 -25.16
N SER A 238 -23.56 -18.77 -26.20
CA SER A 238 -22.66 -19.66 -26.94
C SER A 238 -21.53 -18.89 -27.64
N PHE A 239 -20.43 -19.57 -27.95
CA PHE A 239 -19.25 -18.95 -28.59
C PHE A 239 -19.59 -18.36 -29.98
N SER A 240 -20.55 -18.96 -30.69
CA SER A 240 -21.08 -18.44 -31.96
C SER A 240 -21.88 -17.14 -31.77
N GLN A 241 -22.68 -17.04 -30.70
CA GLN A 241 -23.36 -15.77 -30.36
C GLN A 241 -22.37 -14.67 -29.99
N CYS A 242 -21.30 -15.00 -29.28
CA CYS A 242 -20.25 -14.03 -28.95
C CYS A 242 -19.51 -13.53 -30.20
N LEU A 243 -19.30 -14.40 -31.20
CA LEU A 243 -18.71 -14.03 -32.49
C LEU A 243 -19.62 -13.09 -33.28
N GLU A 244 -20.94 -13.35 -33.31
CA GLU A 244 -21.89 -12.45 -33.97
C GLU A 244 -21.99 -11.09 -33.27
N GLU A 245 -21.92 -11.04 -31.93
CA GLU A 245 -21.85 -9.77 -31.19
C GLU A 245 -20.57 -8.99 -31.47
N LEU A 246 -19.42 -9.66 -31.59
CA LEU A 246 -18.17 -9.04 -32.00
C LEU A 246 -18.18 -8.57 -33.46
N ARG A 247 -18.96 -9.21 -34.34
CA ARG A 247 -19.15 -8.77 -35.73
C ARG A 247 -20.07 -7.56 -35.84
N ALA A 248 -21.10 -7.51 -35.00
CA ALA A 248 -22.08 -6.43 -34.97
C ALA A 248 -21.61 -5.17 -34.20
N ALA A 249 -20.53 -5.29 -33.41
CA ALA A 249 -20.02 -4.18 -32.61
C ALA A 249 -19.55 -3.00 -33.48
N THR A 250 -20.20 -1.84 -33.30
CA THR A 250 -19.87 -0.57 -33.97
C THR A 250 -19.29 0.46 -33.00
N SER A 251 -19.34 0.18 -31.69
CA SER A 251 -18.82 1.06 -30.66
C SER A 251 -17.78 0.38 -29.76
N THR A 252 -16.90 1.19 -29.15
CA THR A 252 -15.90 0.73 -28.17
C THR A 252 -16.52 -0.04 -27.00
N ALA A 253 -17.73 0.33 -26.57
CA ALA A 253 -18.45 -0.32 -25.47
C ALA A 253 -18.97 -1.71 -25.84
N GLU A 254 -19.48 -1.87 -27.07
CA GLU A 254 -19.92 -3.15 -27.60
C GLU A 254 -18.74 -4.11 -27.82
N VAL A 255 -17.59 -3.59 -28.28
CA VAL A 255 -16.36 -4.36 -28.37
C VAL A 255 -15.91 -4.86 -26.99
N ASP A 256 -15.93 -4.02 -25.94
CA ASP A 256 -15.56 -4.46 -24.58
C ASP A 256 -16.53 -5.49 -24.00
N ALA A 257 -17.84 -5.36 -24.29
CA ALA A 257 -18.85 -6.33 -23.92
C ALA A 257 -18.66 -7.68 -24.63
N GLY A 258 -18.38 -7.66 -25.94
CA GLY A 258 -18.07 -8.85 -26.73
C GLY A 258 -16.82 -9.57 -26.23
N ILE A 259 -15.75 -8.83 -25.91
CA ILE A 259 -14.52 -9.41 -25.33
C ILE A 259 -14.80 -10.05 -23.97
N ALA A 260 -15.63 -9.43 -23.12
CA ALA A 260 -16.01 -10.00 -21.83
C ALA A 260 -16.83 -11.29 -21.98
N ALA A 261 -17.74 -11.34 -22.96
CA ALA A 261 -18.55 -12.52 -23.27
C ALA A 261 -17.69 -13.68 -23.76
N VAL A 262 -16.74 -13.43 -24.67
CA VAL A 262 -15.78 -14.46 -25.13
C VAL A 262 -14.89 -14.93 -23.98
N SER A 263 -14.38 -14.03 -23.14
CA SER A 263 -13.52 -14.40 -22.00
C SER A 263 -14.24 -15.27 -20.96
N ALA A 264 -15.58 -15.17 -20.86
CA ALA A 264 -16.37 -15.97 -19.92
C ALA A 264 -16.60 -17.40 -20.41
N ASN A 265 -16.33 -17.70 -21.68
CA ASN A 265 -16.69 -18.98 -22.28
C ASN A 265 -15.46 -19.70 -22.89
N SER A 266 -14.92 -20.70 -22.19
CA SER A 266 -13.68 -21.39 -22.59
C SER A 266 -13.91 -22.64 -23.46
N ALA A 267 -15.15 -23.18 -23.46
CA ALA A 267 -15.52 -24.37 -24.20
C ALA A 267 -16.25 -23.98 -25.50
N GLY A 268 -15.58 -24.18 -26.64
CA GLY A 268 -16.11 -23.88 -27.97
C GLY A 268 -15.32 -24.65 -29.02
N ASP A 269 -15.99 -24.99 -30.12
CA ASP A 269 -15.41 -25.66 -31.27
C ASP A 269 -14.17 -24.90 -31.77
N ALA A 270 -13.11 -25.65 -32.11
CA ALA A 270 -11.84 -25.12 -32.58
C ALA A 270 -12.02 -24.20 -33.81
N ALA A 271 -12.97 -24.53 -34.69
CA ALA A 271 -13.29 -23.71 -35.86
C ALA A 271 -13.83 -22.32 -35.48
N VAL A 272 -14.68 -22.24 -34.46
CA VAL A 272 -15.27 -20.97 -34.01
C VAL A 272 -14.24 -20.14 -33.22
N LYS A 273 -13.36 -20.80 -32.45
CA LYS A 273 -12.22 -20.16 -31.78
C LYS A 273 -11.28 -19.47 -32.77
N GLN A 274 -10.99 -20.13 -33.90
CA GLN A 274 -10.18 -19.55 -34.97
C GLN A 274 -10.85 -18.31 -35.60
N GLN A 275 -12.17 -18.36 -35.87
CA GLN A 275 -12.90 -17.20 -36.42
C GLN A 275 -12.94 -16.01 -35.44
N VAL A 276 -13.06 -16.28 -34.14
CA VAL A 276 -13.01 -15.22 -33.11
C VAL A 276 -11.61 -14.59 -33.04
N ARG A 277 -10.55 -15.39 -33.16
CA ARG A 277 -9.17 -14.90 -33.23
C ARG A 277 -8.97 -13.95 -34.41
N GLU A 278 -9.34 -14.37 -35.62
CA GLU A 278 -9.21 -13.56 -36.83
C GLU A 278 -9.98 -12.23 -36.72
N LYS A 279 -11.18 -12.26 -36.14
CA LYS A 279 -11.95 -11.03 -35.90
C LYS A 279 -11.27 -10.11 -34.89
N LEU A 280 -10.70 -10.64 -33.81
CA LEU A 280 -9.97 -9.86 -32.81
C LEU A 280 -8.68 -9.25 -33.36
N GLU A 281 -7.98 -9.97 -34.25
CA GLU A 281 -6.82 -9.45 -34.97
C GLU A 281 -7.22 -8.29 -35.90
N SER A 282 -8.35 -8.39 -36.60
CA SER A 282 -8.88 -7.29 -37.42
C SER A 282 -9.27 -6.07 -36.57
N LEU A 283 -9.89 -6.27 -35.40
CA LEU A 283 -10.23 -5.19 -34.48
C LEU A 283 -8.99 -4.53 -33.86
N ALA A 284 -7.89 -5.26 -33.67
CA ALA A 284 -6.65 -4.71 -33.14
C ALA A 284 -5.95 -3.74 -34.11
N LEU A 285 -6.23 -3.87 -35.42
CA LEU A 285 -5.73 -2.99 -36.48
C LEU A 285 -6.62 -1.74 -36.66
N ASP A 286 -7.88 -1.78 -36.21
CA ASP A 286 -8.79 -0.64 -36.29
C ASP A 286 -8.65 0.28 -35.07
N ASP A 287 -7.81 1.31 -35.20
CA ASP A 287 -7.57 2.29 -34.14
C ASP A 287 -8.81 3.17 -33.85
N THR A 288 -9.84 3.15 -34.69
CA THR A 288 -11.08 3.92 -34.44
C THR A 288 -11.96 3.25 -33.38
N LEU A 289 -12.10 1.91 -33.46
CA LEU A 289 -12.90 1.11 -32.53
C LEU A 289 -12.15 0.69 -31.27
N VAL A 290 -10.81 0.68 -31.29
CA VAL A 290 -9.95 0.26 -30.17
C VAL A 290 -8.99 1.38 -29.76
N SER A 291 -9.46 2.63 -29.77
CA SER A 291 -8.67 3.80 -29.34
C SER A 291 -8.26 3.76 -27.86
N ASN A 292 -9.01 3.03 -27.03
CA ASN A 292 -8.69 2.88 -25.61
C ASN A 292 -7.58 1.83 -25.40
N THR A 293 -6.44 2.29 -24.87
CA THR A 293 -5.28 1.43 -24.52
C THR A 293 -5.64 0.24 -23.62
N LYS A 294 -6.69 0.33 -22.79
CA LYS A 294 -7.16 -0.81 -21.98
C LYS A 294 -7.83 -1.89 -22.83
N ILE A 295 -8.68 -1.50 -23.78
CA ILE A 295 -9.35 -2.43 -24.69
C ILE A 295 -8.32 -3.10 -25.60
N LYS A 296 -7.35 -2.33 -26.13
CA LYS A 296 -6.24 -2.87 -26.94
C LYS A 296 -5.46 -3.97 -26.21
N ARG A 297 -5.17 -3.77 -24.91
CA ARG A 297 -4.51 -4.78 -24.07
C ARG A 297 -5.40 -6.00 -23.77
N LYS A 298 -6.73 -5.81 -23.62
CA LYS A 298 -7.67 -6.94 -23.43
C LYS A 298 -7.73 -7.81 -24.70
N VAL A 299 -7.87 -7.18 -25.88
CA VAL A 299 -7.86 -7.85 -27.18
C VAL A 299 -6.58 -8.67 -27.36
N GLN A 300 -5.40 -8.07 -27.16
CA GLN A 300 -4.11 -8.77 -27.28
C GLN A 300 -3.96 -9.96 -26.33
N ARG A 301 -4.42 -9.84 -25.07
CA ARG A 301 -4.40 -10.97 -24.13
C ARG A 301 -5.33 -12.11 -24.56
N LEU A 302 -6.50 -11.79 -25.11
CA LEU A 302 -7.45 -12.79 -25.57
C LEU A 302 -6.90 -13.55 -26.78
N ILE A 303 -6.30 -12.84 -27.74
CA ILE A 303 -5.61 -13.45 -28.90
C ILE A 303 -4.53 -14.43 -28.43
N ALA A 304 -3.66 -14.01 -27.51
CA ALA A 304 -2.62 -14.88 -26.96
C ALA A 304 -3.18 -16.08 -26.19
N THR A 305 -4.35 -15.96 -25.57
CA THR A 305 -5.01 -17.06 -24.86
C THR A 305 -5.60 -18.08 -25.84
N LEU A 306 -6.20 -17.61 -26.94
CA LEU A 306 -6.74 -18.46 -28.00
C LEU A 306 -5.63 -19.18 -28.78
N GLU A 307 -4.45 -18.56 -28.92
CA GLU A 307 -3.29 -19.16 -29.60
C GLU A 307 -2.63 -20.28 -28.80
N ASN A 308 -2.63 -20.19 -27.47
CA ASN A 308 -2.00 -21.18 -26.59
C ASN A 308 -2.95 -22.32 -26.16
N ALA A 309 -4.17 -22.38 -26.71
CA ALA A 309 -5.09 -23.47 -26.43
C ALA A 309 -4.58 -24.76 -27.11
N PRO A 310 -4.23 -25.82 -26.35
CA PRO A 310 -3.74 -27.06 -26.93
C PRO A 310 -4.81 -27.66 -27.84
N ALA A 311 -4.40 -28.14 -29.03
CA ALA A 311 -5.29 -28.83 -29.96
C ALA A 311 -5.95 -30.01 -29.24
N GLU A 312 -7.27 -30.01 -29.17
CA GLU A 312 -8.03 -31.07 -28.50
C GLU A 312 -7.79 -32.40 -29.23
N VAL A 313 -7.36 -33.42 -28.47
CA VAL A 313 -7.25 -34.81 -28.93
C VAL A 313 -8.68 -35.34 -29.19
N PRO A 314 -8.96 -35.99 -30.33
CA PRO A 314 -10.31 -36.44 -30.66
C PRO A 314 -10.79 -37.51 -29.66
N VAL A 315 -11.85 -37.20 -28.91
CA VAL A 315 -12.52 -38.15 -28.02
C VAL A 315 -13.60 -38.88 -28.82
N VAL A 316 -13.36 -40.17 -29.04
CA VAL A 316 -14.33 -41.12 -29.61
C VAL A 316 -15.46 -41.35 -28.60
N ALA A 317 -16.68 -41.39 -29.13
CA ALA A 317 -17.95 -41.52 -28.45
C ALA A 317 -18.07 -42.72 -27.50
N LEU A 318 -18.72 -42.51 -26.36
CA LEU A 318 -19.51 -43.55 -25.69
C LEU A 318 -20.73 -42.91 -25.02
N ALA A 319 -21.90 -43.26 -25.55
CA ALA A 319 -23.20 -42.92 -25.00
C ALA A 319 -23.82 -44.15 -24.30
N ALA A 320 -24.77 -43.85 -23.40
CA ALA A 320 -25.80 -44.72 -22.81
C ALA A 320 -25.47 -45.45 -21.48
N ALA A 321 -26.22 -45.09 -20.42
CA ALA A 321 -27.23 -45.94 -19.74
C ALA A 321 -27.38 -45.65 -18.22
N ALA A 322 -28.61 -45.86 -17.74
CA ALA A 322 -29.12 -45.97 -16.35
C ALA A 322 -29.42 -44.66 -15.59
N SER A 323 -30.68 -44.26 -15.32
CA SER A 323 -31.88 -44.91 -14.74
C SER A 323 -31.98 -44.80 -13.20
N ALA A 324 -32.87 -43.88 -12.78
CA ALA A 324 -33.78 -43.83 -11.62
C ALA A 324 -33.60 -44.76 -10.39
N ALA A 325 -33.61 -44.16 -9.18
CA ALA A 325 -34.41 -44.54 -7.98
C ALA A 325 -34.24 -43.48 -6.83
N PRO A 326 -35.08 -43.42 -5.75
CA PRO A 326 -35.55 -42.16 -5.17
C PRO A 326 -35.07 -41.83 -3.74
N VAL A 327 -35.31 -40.58 -3.34
CA VAL A 327 -35.09 -39.97 -2.01
C VAL A 327 -36.25 -40.28 -1.05
N PRO A 328 -36.01 -40.54 0.25
CA PRO A 328 -37.07 -40.51 1.27
C PRO A 328 -37.10 -39.19 2.06
N GLU A 329 -38.31 -38.65 2.23
CA GLU A 329 -38.68 -37.56 3.13
C GLU A 329 -38.71 -38.01 4.61
N SER A 330 -38.37 -37.09 5.52
CA SER A 330 -38.96 -36.86 6.86
C SER A 330 -38.00 -35.95 7.66
N LYS A 331 -38.36 -35.05 8.57
CA LYS A 331 -39.55 -34.84 9.42
C LYS A 331 -39.43 -33.40 9.97
N LYS A 332 -40.50 -32.60 9.89
CA LYS A 332 -40.63 -31.35 10.65
C LYS A 332 -40.95 -31.68 12.11
N ARG A 333 -40.25 -31.06 13.06
CA ARG A 333 -40.68 -30.93 14.47
C ARG A 333 -40.63 -29.46 14.87
N SER A 334 -41.82 -28.95 15.19
CA SER A 334 -42.10 -27.68 15.84
C SER A 334 -41.87 -27.79 17.35
N ILE A 335 -41.19 -26.80 17.96
CA ILE A 335 -41.34 -26.50 19.39
C ILE A 335 -41.40 -24.99 19.61
N ALA A 336 -42.58 -24.60 20.08
CA ALA A 336 -43.04 -23.52 20.97
C ALA A 336 -42.17 -22.29 21.31
N ALA A 337 -42.90 -21.17 21.31
CA ALA A 337 -42.56 -19.86 21.81
C ALA A 337 -42.47 -19.78 23.35
N ILE A 338 -41.59 -18.90 23.84
CA ILE A 338 -41.68 -18.28 25.17
C ILE A 338 -41.45 -16.78 24.99
N SER A 339 -42.31 -15.98 25.62
CA SER A 339 -42.46 -14.54 25.49
C SER A 339 -41.67 -13.72 26.52
N THR A 340 -41.39 -12.47 26.12
CA THR A 340 -41.32 -11.22 26.91
C THR A 340 -40.27 -11.06 28.02
N ALA A 341 -39.31 -10.14 27.80
CA ALA A 341 -39.35 -8.76 28.33
C ALA A 341 -38.15 -7.95 27.78
N GLU A 342 -38.40 -6.69 27.42
CA GLU A 342 -37.45 -5.73 26.87
C GLU A 342 -36.91 -4.83 27.97
N GLU A 343 -35.58 -4.76 28.10
CA GLU A 343 -34.87 -3.62 28.69
C GLU A 343 -33.75 -3.23 27.73
N GLU A 344 -33.77 -1.99 27.26
CA GLU A 344 -32.76 -1.41 26.39
C GLU A 344 -31.48 -1.12 27.20
N SER A 345 -30.55 -2.07 27.23
CA SER A 345 -29.17 -1.82 27.66
C SER A 345 -28.25 -1.64 26.44
N ASN A 346 -27.23 -0.80 26.60
CA ASN A 346 -26.24 -0.47 25.56
C ASN A 346 -25.54 -1.73 25.03
N GLY A 347 -26.04 -2.24 23.89
CA GLY A 347 -25.76 -3.57 23.35
C GLY A 347 -24.39 -3.78 22.72
N ASN A 348 -23.35 -3.81 23.55
CA ASN A 348 -22.01 -4.32 23.21
C ASN A 348 -21.67 -5.64 23.94
N ASP A 349 -22.61 -6.20 24.70
CA ASP A 349 -22.42 -7.47 25.39
C ASP A 349 -22.64 -8.67 24.44
N VAL A 350 -21.80 -9.71 24.61
CA VAL A 350 -21.80 -10.92 23.77
C VAL A 350 -23.17 -11.64 23.77
N PRO A 351 -23.93 -11.74 24.88
CA PRO A 351 -25.28 -12.31 24.88
C PRO A 351 -26.28 -11.58 23.98
N SER A 352 -26.27 -10.23 23.97
CA SER A 352 -27.12 -9.45 23.07
C SER A 352 -26.74 -9.64 21.60
N ILE A 353 -25.44 -9.77 21.30
CA ILE A 353 -24.94 -10.05 19.95
C ILE A 353 -25.42 -11.43 19.48
N LEU A 354 -25.36 -12.44 20.35
CA LEU A 354 -25.90 -13.79 20.07
C LEU A 354 -27.40 -13.79 19.80
N LYS A 355 -28.18 -13.00 20.55
CA LYS A 355 -29.62 -12.86 20.33
C LYS A 355 -29.92 -12.23 18.97
N ARG A 356 -29.15 -11.20 18.57
CA ARG A 356 -29.27 -10.54 17.26
C ARG A 356 -28.83 -11.43 16.09
N LEU A 357 -27.76 -12.22 16.25
CA LEU A 357 -27.28 -13.14 15.20
C LEU A 357 -28.35 -14.16 14.77
N LYS A 358 -29.24 -14.57 15.70
CA LYS A 358 -30.34 -15.49 15.39
C LYS A 358 -31.42 -14.89 14.48
N THR A 359 -31.50 -13.56 14.38
CA THR A 359 -32.51 -12.86 13.57
C THR A 359 -31.92 -12.23 12.31
N VAL A 360 -30.65 -12.49 11.99
CA VAL A 360 -30.00 -11.97 10.79
C VAL A 360 -30.45 -12.77 9.58
N HIS A 361 -30.99 -12.08 8.58
CA HIS A 361 -31.41 -12.66 7.31
C HIS A 361 -30.70 -12.05 6.11
N SER A 362 -29.88 -11.02 6.30
CA SER A 362 -29.13 -10.35 5.23
C SER A 362 -27.65 -10.13 5.56
N ALA A 363 -26.83 -9.95 4.52
CA ALA A 363 -25.40 -9.65 4.68
C ALA A 363 -25.13 -8.28 5.32
N GLU A 364 -26.05 -7.32 5.17
CA GLU A 364 -25.94 -5.97 5.75
C GLU A 364 -26.21 -5.99 7.26
N GLU A 365 -27.25 -6.73 7.68
CA GLU A 365 -27.53 -6.99 9.10
C GLU A 365 -26.38 -7.74 9.77
N LEU A 366 -25.79 -8.73 9.08
CA LEU A 366 -24.62 -9.43 9.59
C LEU A 366 -23.44 -8.47 9.80
N ASP A 367 -23.17 -7.55 8.87
CA ASP A 367 -22.09 -6.57 9.04
C ASP A 367 -22.37 -5.60 10.19
N ALA A 368 -23.62 -5.16 10.36
CA ALA A 368 -24.03 -4.29 11.45
C ALA A 368 -23.89 -4.96 12.83
N VAL A 369 -24.21 -6.25 12.92
CA VAL A 369 -24.05 -7.04 14.16
C VAL A 369 -22.56 -7.29 14.45
N LEU A 370 -21.78 -7.69 13.45
CA LEU A 370 -20.34 -7.94 13.62
C LEU A 370 -19.53 -6.66 13.82
N ALA A 371 -20.03 -5.49 13.41
CA ALA A 371 -19.40 -4.19 13.68
C ALA A 371 -19.37 -3.85 15.18
N LYS A 372 -20.33 -4.37 15.96
CA LYS A 372 -20.47 -4.14 17.39
C LYS A 372 -19.67 -5.10 18.25
N VAL A 373 -19.05 -6.11 17.63
CA VAL A 373 -18.21 -7.08 18.31
C VAL A 373 -16.88 -6.41 18.66
N ASP A 374 -16.65 -6.12 19.94
CA ASP A 374 -15.35 -5.64 20.41
C ASP A 374 -14.34 -6.79 20.41
N MET A 375 -13.38 -6.72 19.49
CA MET A 375 -12.31 -7.71 19.31
C MET A 375 -11.52 -7.97 20.60
N ARG A 376 -11.39 -6.97 21.50
CA ARG A 376 -10.64 -7.13 22.76
C ARG A 376 -11.30 -8.13 23.71
N THR A 377 -12.62 -8.27 23.67
CA THR A 377 -13.38 -9.18 24.54
C THR A 377 -13.28 -10.65 24.11
N ILE A 378 -12.91 -10.91 22.85
CA ILE A 378 -12.91 -12.25 22.25
C ILE A 378 -11.50 -12.87 22.21
N VAL A 379 -10.44 -12.07 22.32
CA VAL A 379 -9.06 -12.60 22.34
C VAL A 379 -8.81 -13.29 23.69
N PRO A 380 -8.26 -14.52 23.73
CA PRO A 380 -7.84 -15.14 24.98
C PRO A 380 -6.70 -14.33 25.62
N SER A 381 -6.83 -14.01 26.91
CA SER A 381 -5.75 -13.38 27.68
C SER A 381 -4.61 -14.40 27.80
N THR A 382 -3.49 -14.15 27.11
CA THR A 382 -2.28 -14.96 27.25
C THR A 382 -1.54 -14.51 28.51
N ALA A 383 -2.06 -14.88 29.68
CA ALA A 383 -1.40 -14.61 30.95
C ALA A 383 -0.17 -15.54 31.10
N ALA A 384 1.02 -14.97 30.87
CA ALA A 384 2.26 -15.54 31.37
C ALA A 384 2.29 -15.34 32.89
N ALA A 385 2.62 -16.41 33.62
CA ALA A 385 2.72 -16.41 35.08
C ALA A 385 3.68 -15.32 35.58
N GLY A 386 3.15 -14.39 36.37
CA GLY A 386 3.91 -13.37 37.10
C GLY A 386 2.95 -12.49 37.90
N GLU A 387 2.99 -12.63 39.23
CA GLU A 387 2.15 -11.93 40.22
C GLU A 387 2.24 -10.40 40.10
N SER A 388 1.09 -9.72 39.97
CA SER A 388 0.70 -8.52 40.75
C SER A 388 -0.66 -7.94 40.31
N ALA A 389 -1.58 -7.87 41.28
CA ALA A 389 -2.69 -6.93 41.51
C ALA A 389 -3.67 -6.50 40.37
N GLU A 390 -4.86 -7.12 40.44
CA GLU A 390 -6.24 -6.63 40.22
C GLU A 390 -6.52 -5.41 39.32
N ALA A 391 -6.90 -5.70 38.08
CA ALA A 391 -8.00 -5.03 37.38
C ALA A 391 -8.99 -6.10 36.88
N PRO A 392 -10.31 -5.87 36.86
CA PRO A 392 -11.27 -6.87 36.37
C PRO A 392 -11.15 -7.00 34.84
N GLU A 393 -10.39 -7.99 34.37
CA GLU A 393 -10.36 -8.37 32.95
C GLU A 393 -11.70 -9.02 32.58
N ILE A 394 -12.46 -8.35 31.71
CA ILE A 394 -13.70 -8.87 31.13
C ILE A 394 -13.33 -9.92 30.07
N THR A 395 -13.02 -11.14 30.50
CA THR A 395 -12.78 -12.26 29.59
C THR A 395 -14.08 -12.98 29.26
N CYS A 396 -14.44 -13.04 27.98
CA CYS A 396 -15.60 -13.81 27.51
C CYS A 396 -15.40 -15.32 27.71
N ASP A 397 -16.33 -15.96 28.43
CA ASP A 397 -16.38 -17.41 28.72
C ASP A 397 -16.15 -18.26 27.44
N PRO A 398 -15.26 -19.27 27.46
CA PRO A 398 -15.07 -20.22 26.35
C PRO A 398 -16.37 -20.81 25.79
N ALA A 399 -17.38 -21.09 26.63
CA ALA A 399 -18.66 -21.60 26.17
C ALA A 399 -19.40 -20.57 25.28
N MET A 400 -19.31 -19.29 25.64
CA MET A 400 -19.90 -18.19 24.90
C MET A 400 -19.20 -17.97 23.54
N ARG A 401 -17.88 -18.15 23.49
CA ARG A 401 -17.10 -18.11 22.23
C ARG A 401 -17.52 -19.22 21.27
N ARG A 402 -17.72 -20.45 21.78
CA ARG A 402 -18.22 -21.58 20.98
C ARG A 402 -19.63 -21.32 20.43
N LEU A 403 -20.51 -20.73 21.23
CA LEU A 403 -21.86 -20.33 20.80
C LEU A 403 -21.82 -19.23 19.74
N LEU A 404 -20.92 -18.26 19.86
CA LEU A 404 -20.75 -17.19 18.88
C LEU A 404 -20.24 -17.74 17.55
N LYS A 405 -19.25 -18.64 17.59
CA LYS A 405 -18.74 -19.34 16.41
C LYS A 405 -19.83 -20.11 15.69
N LYS A 406 -20.57 -20.97 16.40
CA LYS A 406 -21.70 -21.73 15.85
C LYS A 406 -22.78 -20.84 15.26
N SER A 407 -23.09 -19.72 15.89
CA SER A 407 -24.12 -18.79 15.40
C SER A 407 -23.68 -18.08 14.12
N ILE A 408 -22.41 -17.70 14.00
CA ILE A 408 -21.85 -17.12 12.76
C ILE A 408 -21.83 -18.16 11.63
N GLU A 409 -21.39 -19.40 11.93
CA GLU A 409 -21.40 -20.51 10.96
C GLU A 409 -22.82 -20.84 10.47
N GLN A 410 -23.80 -20.83 11.37
CA GLN A 410 -25.21 -21.04 11.03
C GLN A 410 -25.74 -19.95 10.08
N VAL A 411 -25.43 -18.68 10.30
CA VAL A 411 -25.84 -17.60 9.39
C VAL A 411 -25.14 -17.71 8.03
N LEU A 412 -23.86 -18.11 8.00
CA LEU A 412 -23.11 -18.32 6.75
C LEU A 412 -23.61 -19.52 5.93
N SER A 413 -24.23 -20.51 6.59
CA SER A 413 -24.83 -21.66 5.90
C SER A 413 -26.11 -21.32 5.12
N GLN A 414 -26.69 -20.13 5.33
CA GLN A 414 -27.82 -19.65 4.55
C GLN A 414 -27.34 -19.15 3.18
N GLU A 415 -27.82 -19.78 2.10
CA GLU A 415 -27.38 -19.53 0.72
C GLU A 415 -27.46 -18.04 0.34
N ASP A 416 -28.54 -17.37 0.74
CA ASP A 416 -28.81 -15.95 0.43
C ASP A 416 -27.77 -14.99 1.02
N VAL A 417 -27.23 -15.30 2.21
CA VAL A 417 -26.24 -14.47 2.88
C VAL A 417 -24.86 -14.69 2.26
N SER A 418 -24.48 -15.95 2.01
CA SER A 418 -23.15 -16.31 1.49
C SER A 418 -22.86 -15.73 0.09
N GLY A 419 -23.88 -15.67 -0.77
CA GLY A 419 -23.80 -15.11 -2.12
C GLY A 419 -23.73 -13.58 -2.14
N SER A 420 -24.44 -12.92 -1.22
CA SER A 420 -24.63 -11.46 -1.18
C SER A 420 -23.54 -10.70 -0.40
N MET A 421 -22.65 -11.40 0.33
CA MET A 421 -21.62 -10.74 1.14
C MET A 421 -20.60 -9.94 0.33
N ASN A 422 -20.51 -8.64 0.62
CA ASN A 422 -19.41 -7.78 0.17
C ASN A 422 -18.06 -8.25 0.75
N ALA A 423 -16.96 -8.05 0.00
CA ALA A 423 -15.59 -8.37 0.41
C ALA A 423 -15.21 -7.85 1.81
N LYS A 424 -15.76 -6.71 2.24
CA LYS A 424 -15.55 -6.17 3.58
C LYS A 424 -16.12 -7.09 4.68
N VAL A 425 -17.36 -7.55 4.50
CA VAL A 425 -18.06 -8.45 5.45
C VAL A 425 -17.36 -9.79 5.50
N ARG A 426 -16.95 -10.34 4.34
CA ARG A 426 -16.19 -11.59 4.26
C ARG A 426 -14.90 -11.53 5.09
N ARG A 427 -14.12 -10.45 4.96
CA ARG A 427 -12.88 -10.26 5.75
C ARG A 427 -13.14 -10.16 7.24
N ARG A 428 -14.23 -9.51 7.66
CA ARG A 428 -14.60 -9.37 9.07
C ARG A 428 -15.04 -10.71 9.67
N VAL A 429 -15.86 -11.46 8.95
CA VAL A 429 -16.24 -12.84 9.30
C VAL A 429 -15.02 -13.74 9.44
N THR A 430 -14.11 -13.75 8.45
CA THR A 430 -12.87 -14.56 8.51
C THR A 430 -11.98 -14.17 9.69
N ARG A 431 -11.89 -12.89 10.04
CA ARG A 431 -11.10 -12.44 11.19
C ARG A 431 -11.69 -12.92 12.52
N ILE A 432 -13.00 -12.79 12.69
CA ILE A 432 -13.68 -13.18 13.94
C ILE A 432 -13.69 -14.71 14.09
N THR A 433 -14.00 -15.45 13.03
CA THR A 433 -13.95 -16.92 13.03
C THR A 433 -12.55 -17.47 13.25
N GLY A 434 -11.51 -16.83 12.70
CA GLY A 434 -10.11 -17.19 12.96
C GLY A 434 -9.74 -17.07 14.45
N ILE A 435 -10.05 -15.93 15.08
CA ILE A 435 -9.78 -15.73 16.51
C ILE A 435 -10.55 -16.73 17.39
N LEU A 436 -11.78 -17.09 16.99
CA LEU A 436 -12.58 -18.10 17.69
C LEU A 436 -12.07 -19.53 17.50
N ALA A 437 -11.26 -19.82 16.46
CA ALA A 437 -10.74 -21.16 16.18
C ALA A 437 -9.46 -21.48 16.96
N ASP A 438 -8.62 -20.48 17.24
CA ASP A 438 -7.34 -20.67 17.95
C ASP A 438 -7.52 -21.00 19.45
N ALA A 439 -8.74 -20.92 19.98
CA ALA A 439 -9.04 -21.12 21.41
C ALA A 439 -9.46 -22.56 21.79
N ASP A 440 -9.78 -23.43 20.83
CA ASP A 440 -10.23 -24.81 21.08
C ASP A 440 -9.07 -25.83 21.14
N GLY A 441 -7.87 -25.41 21.58
CA GLY A 441 -6.72 -26.31 21.77
C GLY A 441 -6.98 -27.35 22.87
N ASP A 442 -7.49 -28.50 22.47
CA ASP A 442 -7.79 -29.67 23.30
C ASP A 442 -6.51 -30.33 23.84
N ALA A 443 -6.33 -30.31 25.16
CA ALA A 443 -5.29 -31.04 25.87
C ALA A 443 -5.80 -32.47 26.15
N GLY A 444 -5.56 -33.38 25.19
CA GLY A 444 -5.85 -34.80 25.31
C GLY A 444 -4.66 -35.60 25.86
N GLU A 445 -4.91 -36.26 26.98
CA GLU A 445 -4.04 -37.02 27.88
C GLU A 445 -3.52 -38.35 27.31
N ALA A 446 -2.30 -38.73 27.72
CA ALA A 446 -1.54 -39.88 27.25
C ALA A 446 -1.95 -41.20 27.93
N ALA A 447 -1.97 -42.30 27.17
CA ALA A 447 -1.84 -43.65 27.70
C ALA A 447 -0.85 -44.47 26.86
N VAL A 448 0.26 -44.83 27.52
CA VAL A 448 1.37 -45.66 27.07
C VAL A 448 0.97 -47.15 27.12
N THR A 449 1.41 -47.96 26.15
CA THR A 449 2.01 -49.29 26.41
C THR A 449 2.71 -49.84 25.18
N ASN A 450 3.87 -50.45 25.44
CA ASN A 450 4.86 -51.02 24.53
C ASN A 450 4.42 -52.36 23.91
N ALA A 451 4.94 -52.71 22.72
CA ALA A 451 5.50 -54.04 22.43
C ALA A 451 6.23 -54.11 21.08
N SER A 452 7.18 -55.03 21.03
CA SER A 452 8.31 -55.20 20.13
C SER A 452 8.09 -56.27 19.04
N ALA A 453 9.00 -56.30 18.05
CA ALA A 453 9.47 -57.43 17.23
C ALA A 453 8.91 -57.69 15.80
N THR A 454 9.80 -57.44 14.82
CA THR A 454 10.28 -58.31 13.73
C THR A 454 9.31 -59.16 12.89
N THR A 455 9.23 -58.94 11.57
CA THR A 455 9.64 -59.87 10.48
C THR A 455 9.17 -59.44 9.07
N THR A 456 9.93 -59.92 8.08
CA THR A 456 9.95 -59.77 6.62
C THR A 456 8.66 -60.06 5.83
N SER A 457 8.37 -59.28 4.77
CA SER A 457 8.18 -59.78 3.38
C SER A 457 7.68 -58.72 2.38
N LYS A 458 7.98 -59.00 1.11
CA LYS A 458 7.99 -58.17 -0.09
C LYS A 458 6.76 -58.46 -0.96
N VAL A 459 5.82 -57.51 -1.15
CA VAL A 459 4.83 -57.49 -2.25
C VAL A 459 4.39 -56.02 -2.53
N GLN A 460 4.40 -55.60 -3.80
CA GLN A 460 3.89 -54.28 -4.29
C GLN A 460 2.39 -54.37 -4.68
N PRO A 461 1.72 -53.29 -5.16
CA PRO A 461 1.07 -52.27 -4.36
C PRO A 461 -0.45 -52.23 -4.62
N ALA A 462 -1.26 -52.18 -3.57
CA ALA A 462 -2.68 -51.82 -3.64
C ALA A 462 -2.85 -50.36 -3.20
N LEU A 463 -3.45 -49.54 -4.07
CA LEU A 463 -3.75 -48.13 -3.86
C LEU A 463 -4.59 -47.93 -2.59
N THR A 464 -3.91 -47.59 -1.50
CA THR A 464 -4.54 -47.19 -0.23
C THR A 464 -4.53 -45.66 -0.20
N ILE A 465 -5.71 -45.06 -0.26
CA ILE A 465 -5.92 -43.62 -0.14
C ILE A 465 -5.50 -43.22 1.28
N LYS A 466 -4.31 -42.62 1.41
CA LYS A 466 -3.88 -41.98 2.67
C LYS A 466 -4.81 -40.79 2.93
N PRO A 467 -5.26 -40.57 4.17
CA PRO A 467 -5.98 -39.35 4.52
C PRO A 467 -5.05 -38.16 4.23
N VAL A 468 -5.50 -37.27 3.36
CA VAL A 468 -4.82 -36.00 3.09
C VAL A 468 -5.00 -35.14 4.34
N THR A 469 -4.09 -35.27 5.29
CA THR A 469 -3.91 -34.28 6.35
C THR A 469 -3.48 -32.99 5.64
N GLU A 470 -4.37 -31.99 5.60
CA GLU A 470 -4.04 -30.65 5.11
C GLU A 470 -2.92 -30.07 5.98
N VAL A 471 -1.68 -30.27 5.54
CA VAL A 471 -0.52 -29.58 6.12
C VAL A 471 -0.67 -28.11 5.77
N GLN A 472 -1.14 -27.31 6.72
CA GLN A 472 -1.15 -25.87 6.60
C GLN A 472 0.26 -25.41 6.23
N LYS A 473 0.43 -24.86 5.01
CA LYS A 473 1.72 -24.37 4.54
C LYS A 473 2.12 -23.16 5.40
N LYS A 474 2.92 -23.40 6.43
CA LYS A 474 3.55 -22.34 7.23
C LYS A 474 4.27 -21.40 6.29
N VAL A 475 3.95 -20.10 6.38
CA VAL A 475 4.65 -19.08 5.61
C VAL A 475 6.07 -18.98 6.18
N PRO A 476 7.12 -19.30 5.40
CA PRO A 476 8.47 -19.28 5.92
C PRO A 476 8.89 -17.86 6.28
N TYR A 477 9.64 -17.71 7.37
CA TYR A 477 10.20 -16.43 7.78
C TYR A 477 11.47 -16.17 6.96
N VAL A 478 11.38 -15.24 6.01
CA VAL A 478 12.47 -14.95 5.08
C VAL A 478 13.19 -13.65 5.43
N LEU A 479 14.50 -13.73 5.57
CA LEU A 479 15.43 -12.62 5.72
C LEU A 479 16.08 -12.29 4.38
N PHE A 480 16.38 -11.02 4.18
CA PHE A 480 17.23 -10.53 3.12
C PHE A 480 18.61 -10.23 3.73
N VAL A 481 19.66 -10.79 3.13
CA VAL A 481 21.05 -10.50 3.50
C VAL A 481 21.72 -9.86 2.28
N GLY A 482 22.20 -8.63 2.43
CA GLY A 482 22.86 -7.85 1.38
C GLY A 482 24.26 -7.41 1.76
N ASN A 483 24.95 -6.76 0.82
CA ASN A 483 26.34 -6.31 0.96
C ASN A 483 27.35 -7.44 1.25
N LEU A 484 27.08 -8.63 0.70
CA LEU A 484 27.96 -9.78 0.85
C LEU A 484 29.19 -9.67 -0.07
N SER A 485 30.29 -10.32 0.31
CA SER A 485 31.44 -10.53 -0.60
C SER A 485 31.05 -11.44 -1.76
N TYR A 486 31.69 -11.29 -2.92
CA TYR A 486 31.40 -12.09 -4.11
C TYR A 486 31.87 -13.55 -4.00
N ASP A 487 32.80 -13.81 -3.08
CA ASP A 487 33.39 -15.12 -2.83
C ASP A 487 32.69 -15.88 -1.70
N VAL A 488 31.67 -15.27 -1.07
CA VAL A 488 30.99 -15.88 0.07
C VAL A 488 30.18 -17.10 -0.35
N THR A 489 30.28 -18.17 0.43
CA THR A 489 29.49 -19.40 0.21
C THR A 489 28.22 -19.42 1.06
N ALA A 490 27.25 -20.26 0.68
CA ALA A 490 26.01 -20.40 1.45
C ALA A 490 26.25 -20.98 2.86
N ALA A 491 27.25 -21.85 3.00
CA ALA A 491 27.64 -22.47 4.27
C ALA A 491 28.25 -21.43 5.23
N GLU A 492 29.09 -20.53 4.74
CA GLU A 492 29.67 -19.45 5.55
C GLU A 492 28.62 -18.48 6.06
N ILE A 493 27.61 -18.13 5.24
CA ILE A 493 26.50 -17.28 5.69
C ILE A 493 25.72 -17.98 6.81
N GLU A 494 25.50 -19.28 6.68
CA GLU A 494 24.80 -20.09 7.68
C GLU A 494 25.59 -20.18 8.98
N GLU A 495 26.89 -20.50 8.92
CA GLU A 495 27.78 -20.56 10.07
C GLU A 495 27.88 -19.21 10.78
N HIS A 496 28.05 -18.12 10.02
CA HIS A 496 28.11 -16.77 10.56
C HIS A 496 26.81 -16.38 11.29
N LEU A 497 25.66 -16.64 10.69
CA LEU A 497 24.37 -16.34 11.32
C LEU A 497 24.11 -17.21 12.56
N ARG A 498 24.51 -18.49 12.55
CA ARG A 498 24.44 -19.33 13.75
C ARG A 498 25.34 -18.81 14.86
N SER A 499 26.58 -18.43 14.54
CA SER A 499 27.54 -17.90 15.51
C SER A 499 27.09 -16.57 16.11
N VAL A 500 26.56 -15.65 15.30
CA VAL A 500 26.21 -14.29 15.74
C VAL A 500 24.85 -14.26 16.42
N ALA A 501 23.86 -14.98 15.89
CA ALA A 501 22.48 -14.93 16.38
C ALA A 501 22.10 -16.11 17.29
N ALA A 502 23.04 -17.01 17.60
CA ALA A 502 22.83 -18.20 18.44
C ALA A 502 21.59 -19.03 17.99
N LEU A 503 21.53 -19.33 16.68
CA LEU A 503 20.40 -20.03 16.09
C LEU A 503 20.48 -21.53 16.36
N GLU A 504 19.41 -22.10 16.92
CA GLU A 504 19.29 -23.54 17.21
C GLU A 504 18.58 -24.32 16.09
N GLY A 505 17.81 -23.63 15.24
CA GLY A 505 16.97 -24.25 14.20
C GLY A 505 17.64 -24.42 12.83
N PRO A 506 17.00 -25.16 11.90
CA PRO A 506 17.48 -25.32 10.53
C PRO A 506 17.41 -23.99 9.77
N VAL A 507 18.49 -23.64 9.09
CA VAL A 507 18.62 -22.40 8.31
C VAL A 507 18.77 -22.77 6.84
N LYS A 508 17.90 -22.25 5.98
CA LYS A 508 18.00 -22.50 4.54
C LYS A 508 18.44 -21.24 3.82
N VAL A 509 19.66 -21.26 3.29
CA VAL A 509 20.25 -20.12 2.58
C VAL A 509 20.04 -20.27 1.07
N ARG A 510 19.43 -19.27 0.44
CA ARG A 510 19.30 -19.14 -1.01
C ARG A 510 20.12 -17.95 -1.50
N LEU A 511 21.33 -18.24 -1.97
CA LEU A 511 22.24 -17.26 -2.56
C LEU A 511 21.77 -16.86 -3.97
N ARG A 512 21.79 -15.57 -4.29
CA ARG A 512 21.56 -15.09 -5.66
C ARG A 512 22.88 -15.19 -6.41
N THR A 513 22.92 -16.02 -7.45
CA THR A 513 24.07 -16.13 -8.36
C THR A 513 23.70 -15.63 -9.74
N ASP A 514 24.70 -15.12 -10.46
CA ASP A 514 24.58 -14.80 -11.87
C ASP A 514 24.42 -16.11 -12.68
N PRO A 515 23.39 -16.25 -13.53
CA PRO A 515 23.19 -17.44 -14.35
C PRO A 515 24.40 -17.79 -15.24
N HIS A 516 25.17 -16.80 -15.70
CA HIS A 516 26.31 -16.99 -16.60
C HIS A 516 27.60 -17.29 -15.85
N THR A 517 28.03 -16.39 -14.95
CA THR A 517 29.31 -16.53 -14.25
C THR A 517 29.25 -17.45 -13.04
N LYS A 518 28.04 -17.81 -12.57
CA LYS A 518 27.78 -18.56 -11.32
C LYS A 518 28.32 -17.89 -10.05
N ARG A 519 28.91 -16.70 -10.14
CA ARG A 519 29.36 -15.91 -8.99
C ARG A 519 28.17 -15.37 -8.24
N CYS A 520 28.32 -15.16 -6.93
CA CYS A 520 27.23 -14.58 -6.15
C CYS A 520 27.04 -13.09 -6.51
N LEU A 521 25.83 -12.56 -6.33
CA LEU A 521 25.49 -11.17 -6.63
C LEU A 521 25.54 -10.27 -5.37
N GLY A 522 26.23 -10.73 -4.32
CA GLY A 522 26.29 -10.02 -3.04
C GLY A 522 24.97 -10.00 -2.25
N VAL A 523 24.03 -10.89 -2.60
CA VAL A 523 22.68 -10.96 -2.01
C VAL A 523 22.27 -12.41 -1.73
N ALA A 524 21.73 -12.67 -0.54
CA ALA A 524 21.15 -13.94 -0.16
C ALA A 524 19.77 -13.77 0.48
N PHE A 525 18.97 -14.82 0.43
CA PHE A 525 17.72 -14.94 1.18
C PHE A 525 17.86 -16.09 2.17
N VAL A 526 17.58 -15.84 3.44
CA VAL A 526 17.72 -16.85 4.50
C VAL A 526 16.35 -17.16 5.05
N GLU A 527 15.94 -18.42 4.97
CA GLU A 527 14.69 -18.92 5.55
C GLU A 527 14.99 -19.51 6.94
N VAL A 528 14.25 -19.03 7.93
CA VAL A 528 14.28 -19.51 9.32
C VAL A 528 12.89 -20.03 9.71
N GLU A 529 12.85 -20.96 10.67
CA GLU A 529 11.60 -21.63 11.05
C GLU A 529 10.69 -20.78 11.92
N GLY A 530 11.24 -19.96 12.81
CA GLY A 530 10.45 -19.19 13.78
C GLY A 530 10.67 -17.67 13.75
N THR A 531 9.76 -16.98 14.45
CA THR A 531 9.78 -15.51 14.56
C THR A 531 10.89 -15.02 15.49
N ARG A 532 11.27 -15.84 16.48
CA ARG A 532 12.31 -15.50 17.46
C ARG A 532 13.67 -15.44 16.78
N GLU A 533 13.99 -16.47 16.01
CA GLU A 533 15.19 -16.64 15.20
C GLU A 533 15.30 -15.49 14.18
N LEU A 534 14.18 -15.15 13.53
CA LEU A 534 14.10 -14.00 12.63
C LEU A 534 14.53 -12.70 13.33
N HIS A 535 14.00 -12.44 14.52
CA HIS A 535 14.32 -11.22 15.27
C HIS A 535 15.76 -11.24 15.81
N GLN A 536 16.27 -12.39 16.26
CA GLN A 536 17.65 -12.55 16.69
C GLN A 536 18.63 -12.30 15.54
N CYS A 537 18.37 -12.86 14.36
CA CYS A 537 19.17 -12.61 13.16
C CYS A 537 19.25 -11.13 12.80
N ILE A 538 18.13 -10.41 12.93
CA ILE A 538 18.09 -8.97 12.62
C ILE A 538 18.83 -8.18 13.71
N ALA A 539 18.61 -8.50 14.98
CA ALA A 539 19.19 -7.75 16.09
C ALA A 539 20.72 -7.93 16.20
N ALA A 540 21.20 -9.16 16.01
CA ALA A 540 22.62 -9.49 16.15
C ALA A 540 23.37 -9.46 14.81
N GLY A 541 22.74 -9.93 13.73
CA GLY A 541 23.38 -10.09 12.42
C GLY A 541 23.43 -8.81 11.59
N HIS A 542 22.56 -7.83 11.84
CA HIS A 542 22.59 -6.57 11.10
C HIS A 542 23.87 -5.79 11.42
N HIS A 543 24.62 -5.42 10.39
CA HIS A 543 25.94 -4.81 10.46
C HIS A 543 27.03 -5.66 11.14
N SER A 544 26.89 -6.98 11.08
CA SER A 544 28.00 -7.88 11.43
C SER A 544 29.03 -7.94 10.30
N ASN A 545 30.28 -8.27 10.64
CA ASN A 545 31.37 -8.37 9.66
C ASN A 545 31.48 -9.80 9.12
N LEU A 546 31.48 -9.94 7.79
CA LEU A 546 31.72 -11.20 7.08
C LEU A 546 32.66 -10.93 5.90
N HIS A 547 33.82 -11.60 5.86
CA HIS A 547 34.87 -11.36 4.85
C HIS A 547 35.27 -9.88 4.67
N GLY A 548 35.47 -9.16 5.79
CA GLY A 548 35.81 -7.73 5.73
C GLY A 548 34.71 -6.87 5.09
N ARG A 549 33.45 -7.31 5.14
CA ARG A 549 32.30 -6.48 4.72
C ARG A 549 31.23 -6.49 5.79
N VAL A 550 30.64 -5.33 6.02
CA VAL A 550 29.50 -5.15 6.92
C VAL A 550 28.24 -5.62 6.21
N ILE A 551 27.63 -6.71 6.67
CA ILE A 551 26.45 -7.29 6.02
C ILE A 551 25.16 -6.62 6.47
N ASN A 552 24.21 -6.47 5.55
CA ASN A 552 22.90 -5.88 5.83
C ASN A 552 21.84 -6.98 5.96
N VAL A 553 21.35 -7.23 7.17
CA VAL A 553 20.27 -8.18 7.44
C VAL A 553 18.94 -7.44 7.63
N GLU A 554 17.97 -7.68 6.76
CA GLU A 554 16.66 -7.00 6.76
C GLU A 554 15.48 -7.99 6.64
N LYS A 555 14.28 -7.60 7.06
CA LYS A 555 13.06 -8.40 6.84
C LYS A 555 12.69 -8.42 5.35
N SER A 556 12.55 -9.60 4.76
CA SER A 556 12.09 -9.70 3.38
C SER A 556 10.64 -9.22 3.24
N CYS A 557 10.36 -8.50 2.15
CA CYS A 557 9.03 -8.08 1.74
C CYS A 557 8.66 -8.86 0.48
N GLY A 558 8.20 -10.10 0.64
CA GLY A 558 7.68 -10.89 -0.47
C GLY A 558 6.58 -10.11 -1.22
N GLY A 559 6.71 -9.95 -2.54
CA GLY A 559 5.73 -9.22 -3.33
C GLY A 559 6.13 -9.10 -4.81
N ARG A 560 5.17 -9.34 -5.71
CA ARG A 560 5.34 -9.27 -7.17
C ARG A 560 5.30 -7.84 -7.71
N ASN A 561 4.62 -6.93 -7.01
CA ASN A 561 4.47 -5.52 -7.41
C ASN A 561 5.66 -4.67 -6.94
N LYS A 562 6.41 -4.09 -7.88
CA LYS A 562 7.63 -3.32 -7.60
C LYS A 562 7.40 -2.07 -6.74
N GLU A 563 6.34 -1.31 -7.03
CA GLU A 563 6.02 -0.04 -6.34
C GLU A 563 5.59 -0.27 -4.89
N GLN A 564 4.54 -1.09 -4.68
CA GLN A 564 4.07 -1.46 -3.34
C GLN A 564 5.16 -2.17 -2.51
N ARG A 565 6.10 -2.86 -3.17
CA ARG A 565 7.25 -3.46 -2.50
C ARG A 565 8.24 -2.40 -2.02
N GLY A 566 8.47 -1.34 -2.78
CA GLY A 566 9.33 -0.23 -2.39
C GLY A 566 8.84 0.45 -1.11
N GLU A 567 7.56 0.81 -1.06
CA GLU A 567 6.94 1.44 0.12
C GLU A 567 6.98 0.52 1.36
N LYS A 568 6.69 -0.78 1.18
CA LYS A 568 6.78 -1.76 2.26
C LYS A 568 8.21 -1.94 2.78
N ILE A 569 9.21 -1.95 1.88
CA ILE A 569 10.61 -2.03 2.27
C ILE A 569 11.01 -0.77 3.06
N ALA A 570 10.65 0.42 2.57
CA ALA A 570 10.93 1.68 3.25
C ALA A 570 10.32 1.69 4.66
N SER A 571 9.03 1.34 4.79
CA SER A 571 8.37 1.25 6.10
C SER A 571 9.03 0.25 7.04
N LYS A 572 9.42 -0.95 6.56
CA LYS A 572 10.14 -1.93 7.39
C LYS A 572 11.53 -1.47 7.80
N ARG A 573 12.25 -0.73 6.93
CA ARG A 573 13.56 -0.15 7.24
C ARG A 573 13.45 0.93 8.32
N THR A 574 12.48 1.83 8.19
CA THR A 574 12.23 2.85 9.23
C THR A 574 11.89 2.21 10.57
N GLU A 575 11.04 1.17 10.58
CA GLU A 575 10.70 0.44 11.81
C GLU A 575 11.91 -0.31 12.39
N GLN A 576 12.75 -0.91 11.55
CA GLN A 576 13.99 -1.57 11.98
C GLN A 576 14.99 -0.57 12.57
N GLN A 577 15.16 0.59 11.93
CA GLN A 577 16.03 1.67 12.40
C GLN A 577 15.54 2.20 13.76
N ARG A 578 14.24 2.43 13.90
CA ARG A 578 13.62 2.85 15.18
C ARG A 578 13.91 1.86 16.30
N ARG A 579 13.72 0.56 16.07
CA ARG A 579 14.03 -0.49 17.08
C ARG A 579 15.51 -0.55 17.44
N THR A 580 16.38 -0.35 16.45
CA THR A 580 17.83 -0.34 16.67
C THR A 580 18.23 0.86 17.52
N GLN A 581 17.67 2.04 17.24
CA GLN A 581 17.85 3.24 18.05
C GLN A 581 17.35 3.05 19.49
N GLU A 582 16.17 2.45 19.67
CA GLU A 582 15.62 2.15 21.00
C GLU A 582 16.50 1.17 21.79
N ALA A 583 17.01 0.12 21.14
CA ALA A 583 17.93 -0.82 21.76
C ALA A 583 19.24 -0.15 22.18
N ILE A 584 19.81 0.70 21.32
CA ILE A 584 21.03 1.47 21.62
C ILE A 584 20.78 2.45 22.76
N ASN A 585 19.66 3.18 22.76
CA ASN A 585 19.32 4.09 23.84
C ASN A 585 19.14 3.35 25.17
N THR A 586 18.55 2.15 25.15
CA THR A 586 18.45 1.29 26.34
C THR A 586 19.84 0.92 26.86
N VAL A 587 20.77 0.53 25.97
CA VAL A 587 22.16 0.24 26.32
C VAL A 587 22.84 1.49 26.91
N LEU A 588 22.67 2.65 26.31
CA LEU A 588 23.24 3.91 26.80
C LEU A 588 22.73 4.26 28.20
N VAL A 589 21.43 4.14 28.44
CA VAL A 589 20.82 4.36 29.77
C VAL A 589 21.37 3.37 30.79
N GLN A 590 21.53 2.08 30.43
CA GLN A 590 22.11 1.09 31.33
C GLN A 590 23.57 1.43 31.72
N PHE A 591 24.37 1.94 30.77
CA PHE A 591 25.76 2.34 31.06
C PHE A 591 25.86 3.67 31.82
N GLU A 592 24.90 4.57 31.64
CA GLU A 592 24.77 5.78 32.44
C GLU A 592 24.39 5.46 33.90
N GLN A 593 23.45 4.52 34.10
CA GLN A 593 23.09 4.01 35.44
C GLN A 593 24.27 3.33 36.13
N LYS A 594 25.13 2.63 35.38
CA LYS A 594 26.38 2.04 35.91
C LYS A 594 27.47 3.08 36.20
N GLY A 595 27.27 4.35 35.84
CA GLY A 595 28.25 5.43 36.03
C GLY A 595 29.47 5.34 35.11
N VAL A 596 29.40 4.53 34.04
CA VAL A 596 30.48 4.40 33.04
C VAL A 596 30.44 5.57 32.05
N LEU A 597 29.23 6.00 31.69
CA LEU A 597 29.00 7.13 30.80
C LEU A 597 28.38 8.28 31.58
N HIS A 598 28.75 9.51 31.23
CA HIS A 598 28.19 10.72 31.82
C HIS A 598 27.61 11.62 30.74
N ASN A 599 26.45 12.22 31.03
CA ASN A 599 25.78 13.20 30.19
C ASN A 599 25.46 12.70 28.77
N THR A 600 24.92 11.48 28.64
CA THR A 600 24.56 10.90 27.31
C THR A 600 23.60 11.81 26.53
N HIS A 601 22.73 12.54 27.24
CA HIS A 601 21.80 13.51 26.67
C HIS A 601 22.49 14.68 25.94
N LYS A 602 23.70 15.08 26.36
CA LYS A 602 24.46 16.20 25.77
C LYS A 602 25.33 15.78 24.58
N TRP A 603 25.32 14.50 24.21
CA TRP A 603 26.09 14.05 23.05
C TRP A 603 25.51 14.66 21.77
N GLY A 604 26.40 15.19 20.92
CA GLY A 604 26.01 15.77 19.63
C GLY A 604 25.38 14.74 18.70
N GLU A 605 24.54 15.20 17.78
CA GLU A 605 23.82 14.36 16.82
C GLU A 605 24.77 13.47 16.01
N THR A 606 25.94 13.97 15.62
CA THR A 606 26.95 13.22 14.86
C THR A 606 27.43 11.95 15.58
N LEU A 607 27.61 12.02 16.91
CA LEU A 607 28.00 10.84 17.69
C LEU A 607 26.85 9.85 17.82
N LYS A 608 25.63 10.34 18.01
CA LYS A 608 24.43 9.50 18.04
C LYS A 608 24.23 8.78 16.71
N ASP A 609 24.40 9.48 15.59
CA ASP A 609 24.32 8.89 14.25
C ASP A 609 25.39 7.82 14.02
N MET A 610 26.63 8.05 14.48
CA MET A 610 27.68 7.03 14.44
C MET A 610 27.29 5.81 15.28
N LEU A 611 26.76 5.99 16.49
CA LEU A 611 26.30 4.89 17.33
C LEU A 611 25.15 4.11 16.68
N TYR A 612 24.18 4.82 16.11
CA TYR A 612 23.02 4.23 15.41
C TYR A 612 23.39 3.51 14.12
N ALA A 613 24.57 3.78 13.55
CA ALA A 613 25.11 3.00 12.43
C ALA A 613 25.66 1.63 12.86
N HIS A 614 25.83 1.35 14.16
CA HIS A 614 26.31 0.08 14.67
C HIS A 614 25.20 -0.76 15.30
N SER A 615 25.41 -2.07 15.43
CA SER A 615 24.49 -2.94 16.18
C SER A 615 24.60 -2.66 17.68
N ALA A 616 23.51 -2.90 18.42
CA ALA A 616 23.50 -2.70 19.88
C ALA A 616 24.57 -3.55 20.60
N ALA A 617 24.85 -4.76 20.10
CA ALA A 617 25.92 -5.61 20.59
C ALA A 617 27.31 -4.99 20.35
N SER A 618 27.57 -4.48 19.14
CA SER A 618 28.83 -3.80 18.83
C SER A 618 29.00 -2.52 19.66
N VAL A 619 27.93 -1.76 19.87
CA VAL A 619 27.96 -0.57 20.73
C VAL A 619 28.28 -0.95 22.17
N THR A 620 27.66 -2.02 22.69
CA THR A 620 27.94 -2.55 24.04
C THR A 620 29.41 -2.97 24.18
N GLU A 621 29.97 -3.65 23.20
CA GLU A 621 31.38 -4.05 23.17
C GLU A 621 32.32 -2.82 23.15
N ILE A 622 32.03 -1.84 22.31
CA ILE A 622 32.81 -0.60 22.20
C ILE A 622 32.77 0.18 23.52
N ILE A 623 31.59 0.32 24.14
CA ILE A 623 31.44 1.01 25.43
C ILE A 623 32.17 0.23 26.54
N ASN A 624 32.09 -1.10 26.55
CA ASN A 624 32.83 -1.92 27.51
C ASN A 624 34.35 -1.77 27.35
N ASN A 625 34.86 -1.68 26.12
CA ASN A 625 36.28 -1.43 25.88
C ASN A 625 36.67 0.00 26.26
N TYR A 626 35.80 0.98 26.03
CA TYR A 626 35.97 2.36 26.49
C TYR A 626 35.99 2.46 28.02
N ALA A 627 35.17 1.67 28.72
CA ALA A 627 35.11 1.62 30.19
C ALA A 627 36.41 1.11 30.83
N LYS A 628 37.19 0.30 30.10
CA LYS A 628 38.49 -0.21 30.56
C LYS A 628 39.61 0.83 30.49
N LEU A 629 39.43 1.93 29.75
CA LEU A 629 40.42 3.00 29.65
C LEU A 629 40.50 3.78 30.99
N PRO A 630 41.68 4.31 31.36
CA PRO A 630 41.81 5.14 32.56
C PRO A 630 40.92 6.38 32.47
N LYS A 631 40.41 6.88 33.61
CA LYS A 631 39.45 8.00 33.66
C LYS A 631 39.93 9.26 32.91
N SER A 632 41.24 9.52 32.86
CA SER A 632 41.84 10.62 32.10
C SER A 632 41.66 10.51 30.58
N GLU A 633 41.50 9.29 30.07
CA GLU A 633 41.31 8.97 28.65
C GLU A 633 39.85 8.69 28.28
N GLN A 634 38.93 8.66 29.24
CA GLN A 634 37.50 8.55 28.99
C GLN A 634 36.92 9.90 28.52
N LYS A 635 37.43 10.37 27.37
CA LYS A 635 36.94 11.54 26.64
C LYS A 635 36.11 11.09 25.43
N ILE A 636 35.09 11.86 25.08
CA ILE A 636 34.21 11.63 23.91
C ILE A 636 35.01 11.37 22.62
N HIS A 637 36.12 12.10 22.43
CA HIS A 637 37.01 11.92 21.27
C HIS A 637 37.53 10.49 21.11
N ASN A 638 37.87 9.82 22.21
CA ASN A 638 38.37 8.45 22.17
C ASN A 638 37.26 7.45 21.83
N LEU A 639 36.03 7.68 22.32
CA LEU A 639 34.88 6.88 21.92
C LEU A 639 34.59 7.02 20.40
N THR A 640 34.63 8.25 19.88
CA THR A 640 34.52 8.51 18.43
C THR A 640 35.62 7.82 17.63
N LYS A 641 36.87 7.84 18.12
CA LYS A 641 38.00 7.14 17.50
C LYS A 641 37.80 5.62 17.49
N MET A 642 37.25 5.05 18.56
CA MET A 642 36.94 3.62 18.63
C MET A 642 35.84 3.24 17.64
N LEU A 643 34.76 4.02 17.54
CA LEU A 643 33.68 3.81 16.57
C LEU A 643 34.19 3.85 15.13
N THR A 644 34.95 4.89 14.79
CA THR A 644 35.54 5.04 13.45
C THR A 644 36.58 3.96 13.13
N SER A 645 37.40 3.53 14.11
CA SER A 645 38.33 2.42 13.91
C SER A 645 37.63 1.09 13.66
N LYS A 646 36.47 0.83 14.30
CA LYS A 646 35.64 -0.35 14.04
C LYS A 646 35.03 -0.31 12.64
N GLN A 647 34.65 0.89 12.14
CA GLN A 647 34.22 1.06 10.75
C GLN A 647 35.38 0.83 9.77
N ASN A 648 36.56 1.40 10.01
CA ASN A 648 37.69 1.30 9.08
C ASN A 648 38.35 -0.08 9.07
N SER A 649 38.40 -0.77 10.22
CA SER A 649 38.88 -2.16 10.29
C SER A 649 38.00 -3.11 9.49
N SER A 650 36.70 -2.80 9.34
CA SER A 650 35.85 -3.54 8.40
C SER A 650 36.33 -3.35 6.95
N PHE A 651 36.82 -2.17 6.57
CA PHE A 651 37.26 -1.88 5.20
C PHE A 651 38.67 -2.41 4.87
N ALA A 652 39.61 -2.30 5.81
CA ALA A 652 41.03 -2.63 5.59
C ALA A 652 41.32 -4.12 5.40
N GLY A 653 40.47 -5.02 5.91
CA GLY A 653 40.63 -6.47 5.76
C GLY A 653 40.47 -6.98 4.32
N SER A 654 40.16 -6.11 3.34
CA SER A 654 39.92 -6.50 1.95
C SER A 654 41.11 -6.31 0.99
N SER A 655 42.20 -5.65 1.41
CA SER A 655 43.34 -5.35 0.52
C SER A 655 44.64 -6.09 0.86
N GLN A 656 44.71 -6.86 1.94
CA GLN A 656 45.97 -7.42 2.46
C GLN A 656 46.27 -8.85 2.00
N GLY A 657 45.55 -9.36 0.99
CA GLY A 657 45.64 -10.76 0.54
C GLY A 657 46.17 -10.98 -0.89
N PHE A 658 46.80 -9.99 -1.54
CA PHE A 658 47.19 -10.12 -2.96
C PHE A 658 48.67 -9.83 -3.29
N GLU A 659 49.54 -9.53 -2.32
CA GLU A 659 50.95 -9.18 -2.60
C GLU A 659 51.99 -10.27 -2.24
N ASP A 660 51.65 -11.34 -1.51
CA ASP A 660 52.63 -12.35 -1.06
C ASP A 660 52.72 -13.62 -1.94
N SER A 661 52.45 -13.55 -3.26
CA SER A 661 52.61 -14.73 -4.15
C SER A 661 53.30 -14.43 -5.48
N ALA A 662 54.23 -13.47 -5.47
CA ALA A 662 55.10 -13.18 -6.61
C ALA A 662 56.59 -13.17 -6.20
N MET A 663 57.04 -14.21 -5.51
CA MET A 663 58.45 -14.61 -5.50
C MET A 663 58.52 -16.12 -5.35
N ASP A 664 58.91 -16.79 -6.44
CA ASP A 664 59.62 -18.07 -6.52
C ASP A 664 59.26 -18.75 -7.86
N PHE A 665 59.93 -18.30 -8.92
CA PHE A 665 60.26 -19.12 -10.07
C PHE A 665 61.69 -18.73 -10.49
N GLU A 666 62.64 -19.55 -10.03
CA GLU A 666 63.97 -19.71 -10.65
C GLU A 666 63.87 -20.45 -11.98
#